data_AF-A0A1M6RV82-F1
#
_entry.id   AF-A0A1M6RV82-F1
#
_cell.length_a   1.000
_cell.length_b   1.000
_cell.length_c   1.000
_cell.angle_alpha   90.00
_cell.angle_beta   90.00
_cell.angle_gamma   90.00
#
_symmetry.space_group_name_H-M   'P 1'
#
loop_
_entity.id
_entity.type
_entity.pdbx_description
1 polymer ?
#
loop_
_entity_poly.entity_id
_entity_poly.type
_entity_poly.pdbx_seq_one_letter_code
_entity_poly.pdbx_strand_id
1 'polypeptide(L)'
;MKSIRSELMLVMVLLILIPFILSNLFGYYLISSNFKEKVKGIESDTASAVADSVREFIDKAYCVTQQLANNNDIISFEPDRQKKVILNAIKRYKFFDMFFIQGTDGMQTAKTKGVLGDRSNRWWFKKIMADKKPYVSRSYYSLTGNIAVTSVFVPIYNDGNLVGVIGSDVKLDSLQEIVEKYSDGKGKYIYILDGEGVVIAHPDKKQVSELYNYKTLKKSVLVKDSNGNVLKDEKGNQKKRLQDINVPEKLKEITQKALNGESGVVEYVDNDGEKVISAYKPINLPGNSDCWAVITVHKKSAAMSFVTDVLKNNILMTVFFIIIALIVAYFVSKSITKPIAYMVALMSKAAQGDLTVRSNYKSSNELGKLSESFNKMIKDFTYLVKQIQNTSEEVSSTSNILTTTTQQTNASIEEVAKSVSEVAEGASEQAKDAETGAIAVQKLSKELETMADYINESEEMSNYIDSTNQRGFEAIKILEEKNKDNNEVMKQIVQVVNNLSEKANVIGNIADTITAISEQTNLLALNAAIEAARAGEAGKGFAVVADEVRKLAESTAKSSNDVKDIISTIQNDVELAKETMKISIATVNEQNKAMDYTKQSFNDISDSIQKIVDKIRSINNSLKDVMESRDRVVAVIQNVSAVSEETAAASQEVSAATEEQSAAMDQVSSLAEKLNEMAKKLEEAIKAFKLN
;
A
#
# COMPACT_ATOMS: atom_id res chain seq x y z
N MET A 1 9.97 -15.50 -27.76
CA MET A 1 9.87 -16.21 -26.47
C MET A 1 9.54 -17.66 -26.74
N LYS A 2 10.38 -18.61 -26.29
CA LYS A 2 10.06 -20.04 -26.40
C LYS A 2 8.72 -20.26 -25.68
N SER A 3 7.79 -20.94 -26.32
CA SER A 3 6.49 -21.24 -25.70
C SER A 3 6.74 -22.08 -24.45
N ILE A 4 6.19 -21.70 -23.30
CA ILE A 4 6.22 -22.51 -22.06
C ILE A 4 5.82 -23.97 -22.37
N ARG A 5 4.94 -24.17 -23.36
CA ARG A 5 4.52 -25.47 -23.86
C ARG A 5 5.64 -26.29 -24.51
N SER A 6 6.61 -25.66 -25.17
CA SER A 6 7.77 -26.33 -25.79
C SER A 6 8.83 -26.76 -24.77
N GLU A 7 9.07 -25.96 -23.72
CA GLU A 7 10.02 -26.32 -22.64
C GLU A 7 9.47 -27.44 -21.76
N LEU A 8 8.20 -27.37 -21.36
CA LEU A 8 7.55 -28.43 -20.58
C LEU A 8 7.53 -29.78 -21.32
N MET A 9 7.27 -29.77 -22.64
CA MET A 9 7.31 -31.00 -23.44
C MET A 9 8.73 -31.59 -23.53
N LEU A 10 9.75 -30.76 -23.70
CA LEU A 10 11.14 -31.22 -23.81
C LEU A 10 11.62 -31.88 -22.51
N VAL A 11 11.34 -31.26 -21.36
CA VAL A 11 11.75 -31.79 -20.04
C VAL A 11 11.05 -33.10 -19.72
N MET A 12 9.74 -33.22 -20.00
CA MET A 12 8.99 -34.46 -19.77
C MET A 12 9.45 -35.63 -20.65
N VAL A 13 9.75 -35.37 -21.93
CA VAL A 13 10.22 -36.41 -22.86
C VAL A 13 11.61 -36.92 -22.47
N LEU A 14 12.52 -36.03 -22.03
CA LEU A 14 13.86 -36.41 -21.59
C LEU A 14 13.85 -37.26 -20.31
N LEU A 15 12.97 -36.95 -19.34
CA LEU A 15 12.83 -37.69 -18.09
C LEU A 15 12.38 -39.14 -18.28
N ILE A 16 11.61 -39.43 -19.34
CA ILE A 16 11.06 -40.77 -19.62
C ILE A 16 12.03 -41.60 -20.49
N LEU A 17 12.68 -40.97 -21.47
CA LEU A 17 13.49 -41.69 -22.46
C LEU A 17 14.83 -42.19 -21.92
N ILE A 18 15.53 -41.38 -21.12
CA ILE A 18 16.90 -41.67 -20.68
C ILE A 18 16.96 -42.94 -19.79
N PRO A 19 16.11 -43.11 -18.76
CA PRO A 19 16.13 -44.32 -17.92
C PRO A 19 15.76 -45.59 -18.71
N PHE A 20 14.85 -45.47 -19.67
CA PHE A 20 14.35 -46.60 -20.45
C PHE A 20 15.41 -47.17 -21.42
N ILE A 21 16.19 -46.29 -22.06
CA ILE A 21 17.29 -46.68 -22.96
C ILE A 21 18.41 -47.37 -22.16
N LEU A 22 18.78 -46.83 -20.99
CA LEU A 22 19.82 -47.41 -20.13
C LEU A 22 19.43 -48.82 -19.64
N SER A 23 18.18 -49.02 -19.23
CA SER A 23 17.67 -50.33 -18.78
C SER A 23 17.73 -51.40 -19.88
N ASN A 24 17.36 -51.04 -21.12
CA ASN A 24 17.39 -51.98 -22.25
C ASN A 24 18.82 -52.38 -22.66
N LEU A 25 19.75 -51.43 -22.69
CA LEU A 25 21.17 -51.71 -22.98
C LEU A 25 21.78 -52.64 -21.92
N PHE A 26 21.47 -52.40 -20.65
CA PHE A 26 21.93 -53.23 -19.54
C PHE A 26 21.34 -54.66 -19.59
N GLY A 27 20.06 -54.80 -19.93
CA GLY A 27 19.40 -56.10 -20.06
C GLY A 27 20.00 -56.99 -21.15
N TYR A 28 20.36 -56.41 -22.31
CA TYR A 28 21.02 -57.16 -23.38
C TYR A 28 22.39 -57.73 -22.95
N TYR A 29 23.17 -56.93 -22.23
CA TYR A 29 24.50 -57.34 -21.76
C TYR A 29 24.44 -58.55 -20.82
N LEU A 30 23.48 -58.57 -19.87
CA LEU A 30 23.29 -59.67 -18.91
C LEU A 30 22.86 -60.99 -19.57
N ILE A 31 22.03 -60.93 -20.61
CA ILE A 31 21.49 -62.13 -21.27
C ILE A 31 22.57 -62.81 -22.13
N SER A 32 23.34 -62.03 -22.89
CA SER A 32 24.34 -62.56 -23.82
C SER A 32 25.50 -63.29 -23.12
N SER A 33 25.98 -62.77 -21.98
CA SER A 33 27.10 -63.35 -21.24
C SER A 33 26.73 -64.67 -20.55
N ASN A 34 25.61 -64.71 -19.82
CA ASN A 34 25.16 -65.90 -19.09
C ASN A 34 24.75 -67.05 -20.01
N PHE A 35 24.17 -66.74 -21.18
CA PHE A 35 23.67 -67.78 -22.08
C PHE A 35 24.80 -68.56 -22.76
N LYS A 36 25.94 -67.90 -23.05
CA LYS A 36 27.10 -68.55 -23.68
C LYS A 36 27.70 -69.65 -22.80
N GLU A 37 27.84 -69.40 -21.50
CA GLU A 37 28.32 -70.40 -20.54
C GLU A 37 27.32 -71.56 -20.39
N LYS A 38 26.02 -71.25 -20.37
CA LYS A 38 24.97 -72.27 -20.29
C LYS A 38 24.98 -73.24 -21.48
N VAL A 39 25.26 -72.76 -22.69
CA VAL A 39 25.38 -73.60 -23.89
C VAL A 39 26.56 -74.58 -23.80
N LYS A 40 27.72 -74.14 -23.32
CA LYS A 40 28.89 -75.03 -23.15
C LYS A 40 28.62 -76.15 -22.14
N GLY A 41 27.95 -75.84 -21.03
CA GLY A 41 27.51 -76.85 -20.06
C GLY A 41 26.59 -77.91 -20.67
N ILE A 42 25.57 -77.47 -21.42
CA ILE A 42 24.63 -78.37 -22.10
C ILE A 42 25.33 -79.33 -23.07
N GLU A 43 26.33 -78.86 -23.82
CA GLU A 43 27.07 -79.73 -24.75
C GLU A 43 27.92 -80.79 -24.02
N SER A 44 28.57 -80.41 -22.91
CA SER A 44 29.29 -81.37 -22.06
C SER A 44 28.36 -82.44 -21.46
N ASP A 45 27.20 -82.02 -20.96
CA ASP A 45 26.20 -82.93 -20.38
C ASP A 45 25.64 -83.89 -21.44
N THR A 46 25.42 -83.39 -22.66
CA THR A 46 24.97 -84.21 -23.79
C THR A 46 26.02 -85.25 -24.17
N ALA A 47 27.29 -84.86 -24.26
CA ALA A 47 28.38 -85.81 -24.52
C ALA A 47 28.45 -86.89 -23.43
N SER A 48 28.26 -86.53 -22.16
CA SER A 48 28.19 -87.51 -21.07
C SER A 48 27.03 -88.47 -21.21
N ALA A 49 25.82 -87.97 -21.42
CA ALA A 49 24.63 -88.80 -21.55
C ALA A 49 24.74 -89.81 -22.69
N VAL A 50 25.34 -89.41 -23.83
CA VAL A 50 25.58 -90.31 -24.96
C VAL A 50 26.68 -91.32 -24.63
N ALA A 51 27.81 -90.89 -24.05
CA ALA A 51 28.88 -91.80 -23.65
C ALA A 51 28.39 -92.90 -22.70
N ASP A 52 27.61 -92.52 -21.69
CA ASP A 52 27.03 -93.43 -20.70
C ASP A 52 26.02 -94.39 -21.34
N SER A 53 25.16 -93.89 -22.25
CA SER A 53 24.18 -94.73 -22.98
C SER A 53 24.86 -95.79 -23.85
N VAL A 54 25.95 -95.43 -24.53
CA VAL A 54 26.71 -96.34 -25.39
C VAL A 54 27.45 -97.38 -24.55
N ARG A 55 28.06 -96.93 -23.45
CA ARG A 55 28.72 -97.83 -22.50
C ARG A 55 27.75 -98.85 -21.95
N GLU A 56 26.59 -98.42 -21.45
CA GLU A 56 25.56 -99.31 -20.90
C GLU A 56 25.08 -100.34 -21.93
N PHE A 57 24.90 -99.90 -23.19
CA PHE A 57 24.53 -100.80 -24.28
C PHE A 57 25.59 -101.89 -24.53
N ILE A 58 26.87 -101.52 -24.60
CA ILE A 58 27.96 -102.47 -24.80
C ILE A 58 28.19 -103.35 -23.57
N ASP A 59 28.09 -102.81 -22.36
CA ASP A 59 28.15 -103.56 -21.09
C ASP A 59 27.07 -104.65 -21.04
N LYS A 60 25.85 -104.34 -21.50
CA LYS A 60 24.77 -105.33 -21.58
C LYS A 60 25.11 -106.48 -22.54
N ALA A 61 25.68 -106.17 -23.71
CA ALA A 61 26.12 -107.19 -24.64
C ALA A 61 27.27 -108.02 -24.05
N TYR A 62 28.22 -107.36 -23.40
CA TYR A 62 29.37 -108.01 -22.77
C TYR A 62 28.94 -108.99 -21.68
N CYS A 63 28.08 -108.55 -20.76
CA CYS A 63 27.57 -109.36 -19.66
C CYS A 63 26.80 -110.59 -20.15
N VAL A 64 25.96 -110.46 -21.18
CA VAL A 64 25.24 -111.60 -21.75
C VAL A 64 26.22 -112.64 -22.31
N THR A 65 27.20 -112.20 -23.10
CA THR A 65 28.19 -113.11 -23.69
C THR A 65 29.07 -113.77 -22.64
N GLN A 66 29.42 -113.05 -21.58
CA GLN A 66 30.17 -113.61 -20.46
C GLN A 66 29.36 -114.63 -19.65
N GLN A 67 28.07 -114.37 -19.40
CA GLN A 67 27.19 -115.35 -18.76
C GLN A 67 27.03 -116.63 -19.60
N LEU A 68 26.95 -116.48 -20.92
CA LEU A 68 26.90 -117.62 -21.83
C LEU A 68 28.21 -118.42 -21.80
N ALA A 69 29.38 -117.76 -21.75
CA ALA A 69 30.67 -118.44 -21.63
C ALA A 69 30.75 -119.34 -20.38
N ASN A 70 30.09 -118.94 -19.29
CA ASN A 70 30.06 -119.68 -18.02
C ASN A 70 28.90 -120.68 -17.92
N ASN A 71 28.09 -120.86 -18.97
CA ASN A 71 26.98 -121.80 -18.94
C ASN A 71 27.51 -123.24 -19.08
N ASN A 72 27.08 -124.17 -18.23
CA ASN A 72 27.54 -125.56 -18.25
C ASN A 72 27.32 -126.26 -19.60
N ASP A 73 26.23 -125.96 -20.31
CA ASP A 73 25.98 -126.50 -21.65
C ASP A 73 26.90 -125.89 -22.73
N ILE A 74 27.53 -124.75 -22.44
CA ILE A 74 28.56 -124.14 -23.28
C ILE A 74 29.94 -124.69 -22.93
N ILE A 75 30.24 -124.86 -21.64
CA ILE A 75 31.51 -125.40 -21.14
C ILE A 75 31.69 -126.87 -21.53
N SER A 76 30.61 -127.67 -21.56
CA SER A 76 30.65 -129.10 -21.92
C SER A 76 31.14 -129.37 -23.34
N PHE A 77 31.14 -128.35 -24.21
CA PHE A 77 31.58 -128.45 -25.60
C PHE A 77 30.81 -129.47 -26.46
N GLU A 78 29.58 -129.81 -26.07
CA GLU A 78 28.65 -130.60 -26.89
C GLU A 78 27.92 -129.69 -27.92
N PRO A 79 28.11 -129.88 -29.25
CA PRO A 79 27.63 -128.97 -30.28
C PRO A 79 26.12 -128.68 -30.23
N ASP A 80 25.27 -129.70 -30.00
CA ASP A 80 23.81 -129.54 -30.00
C ASP A 80 23.32 -128.76 -28.78
N ARG A 81 23.92 -128.99 -27.60
CA ARG A 81 23.60 -128.24 -26.37
C ARG A 81 24.03 -126.80 -26.51
N GLN A 82 25.27 -126.57 -26.95
CA GLN A 82 25.82 -125.26 -27.25
C GLN A 82 24.92 -124.47 -28.20
N LYS A 83 24.53 -125.10 -29.33
CA LYS A 83 23.68 -124.48 -30.35
C LYS A 83 22.30 -124.09 -29.80
N LYS A 84 21.68 -124.92 -28.95
CA LYS A 84 20.38 -124.61 -28.33
C LYS A 84 20.46 -123.39 -27.42
N VAL A 85 21.51 -123.28 -26.60
CA VAL A 85 21.71 -122.15 -25.69
C VAL A 85 21.88 -120.85 -26.44
N ILE A 86 22.79 -120.80 -27.43
CA ILE A 86 23.05 -119.57 -28.19
C ILE A 86 21.88 -119.17 -29.10
N LEU A 87 21.09 -120.14 -29.62
CA LEU A 87 19.86 -119.85 -30.38
C LEU A 87 18.75 -119.26 -29.50
N ASN A 88 18.66 -119.65 -28.23
CA ASN A 88 17.73 -119.03 -27.28
C ASN A 88 18.18 -117.61 -26.91
N ALA A 89 19.48 -117.41 -26.71
CA ALA A 89 20.04 -116.10 -26.41
C ALA A 89 19.79 -115.08 -27.52
N ILE A 90 20.05 -115.44 -28.79
CA ILE A 90 19.83 -114.54 -29.92
C ILE A 90 18.35 -114.23 -30.19
N LYS A 91 17.43 -115.14 -29.82
CA LYS A 91 15.98 -114.87 -29.89
C LYS A 91 15.56 -113.83 -28.85
N ARG A 92 16.12 -113.90 -27.63
CA ARG A 92 15.82 -113.01 -26.50
C ARG A 92 16.45 -111.63 -26.66
N TYR A 93 17.67 -111.57 -27.15
CA TYR A 93 18.46 -110.33 -27.26
C TYR A 93 18.66 -109.94 -28.73
N LYS A 94 17.74 -109.12 -29.26
CA LYS A 94 17.68 -108.75 -30.69
C LYS A 94 18.84 -107.88 -31.20
N PHE A 95 19.60 -107.28 -30.29
CA PHE A 95 20.77 -106.46 -30.60
C PHE A 95 22.00 -107.28 -30.99
N PHE A 96 22.00 -108.59 -30.74
CA PHE A 96 23.02 -109.48 -31.32
C PHE A 96 22.64 -109.86 -32.75
N ASP A 97 23.63 -109.83 -33.64
CA ASP A 97 23.51 -110.37 -34.98
C ASP A 97 23.81 -111.86 -35.05
N MET A 98 24.82 -112.31 -34.30
CA MET A 98 25.29 -113.69 -34.32
C MET A 98 25.98 -114.06 -33.00
N PHE A 99 25.84 -115.32 -32.58
CA PHE A 99 26.73 -115.96 -31.62
C PHE A 99 27.44 -117.12 -32.30
N PHE A 100 28.68 -117.37 -31.90
CA PHE A 100 29.45 -118.52 -32.31
C PHE A 100 30.37 -118.97 -31.18
N ILE A 101 30.58 -120.28 -31.10
CA ILE A 101 31.49 -120.93 -30.16
C ILE A 101 32.52 -121.71 -30.96
N GLN A 102 33.77 -121.64 -30.53
CA GLN A 102 34.90 -122.24 -31.21
C GLN A 102 35.86 -122.86 -30.20
N GLY A 103 36.30 -124.08 -30.49
CA GLY A 103 37.28 -124.80 -29.69
C GLY A 103 38.68 -124.18 -29.82
N THR A 104 39.59 -124.61 -28.94
CA THR A 104 41.01 -124.22 -29.03
C THR A 104 41.73 -124.79 -30.25
N ASP A 105 41.19 -125.85 -30.85
CA ASP A 105 41.56 -126.38 -32.17
C ASP A 105 41.19 -125.44 -33.33
N GLY A 106 40.40 -124.40 -33.02
CA GLY A 106 39.91 -123.39 -33.94
C GLY A 106 38.74 -123.81 -34.82
N MET A 107 38.18 -125.00 -34.60
CA MET A 107 36.95 -125.42 -35.25
C MET A 107 35.72 -124.85 -34.52
N GLN A 108 34.77 -124.31 -35.29
CA GLN A 108 33.51 -123.84 -34.72
C GLN A 108 32.62 -125.03 -34.38
N THR A 109 32.15 -125.09 -33.13
CA THR A 109 31.25 -126.14 -32.65
C THR A 109 29.78 -125.75 -32.76
N ALA A 110 29.47 -124.47 -32.54
CA ALA A 110 28.12 -123.96 -32.64
C ALA A 110 28.10 -122.53 -33.17
N LYS A 111 27.08 -122.19 -33.95
CA LYS A 111 26.78 -120.82 -34.37
C LYS A 111 25.31 -120.64 -34.67
N THR A 112 24.82 -119.41 -34.57
CA THR A 112 23.41 -119.09 -34.82
C THR A 112 23.08 -118.83 -36.29
N LYS A 113 24.04 -118.37 -37.11
CA LYS A 113 23.84 -118.05 -38.54
C LYS A 113 25.05 -118.41 -39.40
N GLY A 114 24.83 -119.11 -40.51
CA GLY A 114 25.87 -119.51 -41.47
C GLY A 114 26.48 -120.89 -41.17
N VAL A 115 27.41 -121.34 -42.03
CA VAL A 115 28.02 -122.68 -41.93
C VAL A 115 29.18 -122.68 -40.94
N LEU A 116 29.33 -123.78 -40.18
CA LEU A 116 30.49 -124.02 -39.31
C LEU A 116 31.76 -124.16 -40.15
N GLY A 117 32.90 -123.83 -39.57
CA GLY A 117 34.19 -124.03 -40.22
C GLY A 117 35.34 -123.55 -39.35
N ASP A 118 36.55 -123.89 -39.76
CA ASP A 118 37.78 -123.50 -39.07
C ASP A 118 38.02 -121.98 -39.19
N ARG A 119 38.22 -121.33 -38.05
CA ARG A 119 38.53 -119.89 -37.96
C ARG A 119 39.82 -119.62 -37.18
N SER A 120 40.72 -120.59 -37.06
CA SER A 120 42.04 -120.45 -36.43
C SER A 120 42.84 -119.25 -36.95
N ASN A 121 42.69 -118.93 -38.23
CA ASN A 121 43.40 -117.83 -38.88
C ASN A 121 42.81 -116.44 -38.61
N ARG A 122 41.67 -116.32 -37.93
CA ARG A 122 41.04 -115.01 -37.69
C ARG A 122 41.83 -114.19 -36.67
N TRP A 123 41.96 -112.89 -36.93
CA TRP A 123 42.69 -111.96 -36.05
C TRP A 123 42.18 -111.96 -34.61
N TRP A 124 40.85 -112.03 -34.42
CA TRP A 124 40.24 -112.06 -33.09
C TRP A 124 40.53 -113.38 -32.36
N PHE A 125 40.62 -114.50 -33.09
CA PHE A 125 40.93 -115.80 -32.50
C PHE A 125 42.38 -115.85 -32.05
N LYS A 126 43.30 -115.35 -32.90
CA LYS A 126 44.72 -115.21 -32.51
C LYS A 126 44.88 -114.30 -31.27
N LYS A 127 44.15 -113.19 -31.23
CA LYS A 127 44.18 -112.25 -30.08
C LYS A 127 43.65 -112.89 -28.80
N ILE A 128 42.46 -113.51 -28.84
CA ILE A 128 41.87 -114.10 -27.63
C ILE A 128 42.68 -115.29 -27.10
N MET A 129 43.31 -116.08 -27.99
CA MET A 129 44.17 -117.19 -27.59
C MET A 129 45.50 -116.71 -26.98
N ALA A 130 46.03 -115.57 -27.42
CA ALA A 130 47.22 -114.93 -26.85
C ALA A 130 46.92 -114.25 -25.50
N ASP A 131 45.91 -113.38 -25.47
CA ASP A 131 45.61 -112.53 -24.33
C ASP A 131 44.84 -113.27 -23.22
N LYS A 132 44.05 -114.29 -23.60
CA LYS A 132 43.19 -115.09 -22.71
C LYS A 132 42.22 -114.28 -21.85
N LYS A 133 41.93 -113.04 -22.27
CA LYS A 133 41.06 -112.08 -21.57
C LYS A 133 39.90 -111.64 -22.44
N PRO A 134 38.69 -111.50 -21.89
CA PRO A 134 37.55 -111.01 -22.64
C PRO A 134 37.74 -109.55 -23.06
N TYR A 135 37.31 -109.22 -24.28
CA TYR A 135 37.37 -107.85 -24.80
C TYR A 135 36.26 -107.62 -25.85
N VAL A 136 35.93 -106.34 -26.03
CA VAL A 136 35.07 -105.83 -27.10
C VAL A 136 35.96 -105.36 -28.22
N SER A 137 35.67 -105.81 -29.44
CA SER A 137 36.53 -105.52 -30.56
C SER A 137 36.26 -104.17 -31.20
N ARG A 138 37.20 -103.75 -32.05
CA ARG A 138 36.91 -102.74 -33.08
C ARG A 138 35.72 -103.14 -33.95
N SER A 139 35.13 -102.15 -34.61
CA SER A 139 34.08 -102.38 -35.60
C SER A 139 34.64 -103.08 -36.85
N TYR A 140 33.87 -104.01 -37.40
CA TYR A 140 34.18 -104.65 -38.67
C TYR A 140 32.91 -105.18 -39.34
N TYR A 141 33.00 -105.51 -40.63
CA TYR A 141 31.88 -106.11 -41.35
C TYR A 141 31.81 -107.62 -41.11
N SER A 142 30.66 -108.10 -40.65
CA SER A 142 30.40 -109.53 -40.56
C SER A 142 30.35 -110.14 -41.96
N LEU A 143 31.15 -111.19 -42.21
CA LEU A 143 31.21 -111.86 -43.52
C LEU A 143 29.89 -112.55 -43.92
N THR A 144 29.04 -112.87 -42.95
CA THR A 144 27.78 -113.59 -43.19
C THR A 144 26.59 -112.65 -43.30
N GLY A 145 26.60 -111.52 -42.56
CA GLY A 145 25.50 -110.56 -42.55
C GLY A 145 25.73 -109.31 -43.41
N ASN A 146 26.97 -109.03 -43.83
CA ASN A 146 27.40 -107.79 -44.47
C ASN A 146 26.93 -106.51 -43.72
N ILE A 147 26.77 -106.61 -42.41
CA ILE A 147 26.47 -105.50 -41.50
C ILE A 147 27.69 -105.19 -40.66
N ALA A 148 27.84 -103.92 -40.28
CA ALA A 148 28.89 -103.48 -39.39
C ALA A 148 28.53 -103.90 -37.96
N VAL A 149 29.44 -104.66 -37.34
CA VAL A 149 29.28 -105.19 -35.99
C VAL A 149 30.54 -104.88 -35.18
N THR A 150 30.36 -104.76 -33.87
CA THR A 150 31.45 -105.01 -32.92
C THR A 150 31.21 -106.37 -32.30
N SER A 151 32.26 -107.09 -31.94
CA SER A 151 32.10 -108.39 -31.31
C SER A 151 32.66 -108.39 -29.91
N VAL A 152 31.91 -108.99 -28.99
CA VAL A 152 32.44 -109.36 -27.68
C VAL A 152 33.00 -110.77 -27.80
N PHE A 153 34.25 -110.93 -27.37
CA PHE A 153 34.91 -112.22 -27.29
C PHE A 153 35.17 -112.57 -25.83
N VAL A 154 34.74 -113.76 -25.41
CA VAL A 154 34.94 -114.26 -24.05
C VAL A 154 35.53 -115.67 -24.10
N PRO A 155 36.71 -115.91 -23.47
CA PRO A 155 37.29 -117.24 -23.35
C PRO A 155 36.40 -118.14 -22.46
N ILE A 156 36.26 -119.40 -22.86
CA ILE A 156 35.53 -120.44 -22.13
C ILE A 156 36.54 -121.31 -21.40
N TYR A 157 36.40 -121.41 -20.08
CA TYR A 157 37.24 -122.25 -19.24
C TYR A 157 36.44 -123.43 -18.69
N ASN A 158 37.06 -124.62 -18.67
CA ASN A 158 36.56 -125.80 -17.96
C ASN A 158 37.64 -126.24 -16.95
N ASP A 159 37.30 -126.25 -15.66
CA ASP A 159 38.23 -126.56 -14.55
C ASP A 159 39.60 -125.86 -14.68
N GLY A 160 39.59 -124.58 -15.05
CA GLY A 160 40.79 -123.74 -15.18
C GLY A 160 41.54 -123.85 -16.51
N ASN A 161 41.21 -124.82 -17.37
CA ASN A 161 41.80 -124.97 -18.70
C ASN A 161 40.97 -124.23 -19.76
N LEU A 162 41.64 -123.53 -20.67
CA LEU A 162 40.98 -122.86 -21.79
C LEU A 162 40.49 -123.93 -22.78
N VAL A 163 39.18 -124.06 -22.92
CA VAL A 163 38.55 -125.05 -23.82
C VAL A 163 38.01 -124.42 -25.10
N GLY A 164 37.81 -123.11 -25.12
CA GLY A 164 37.46 -122.41 -26.36
C GLY A 164 37.11 -120.94 -26.14
N VAL A 165 36.36 -120.38 -27.06
CA VAL A 165 35.89 -118.98 -27.02
C VAL A 165 34.45 -118.91 -27.51
N ILE A 166 33.65 -118.07 -26.85
CA ILE A 166 32.38 -117.59 -27.39
C ILE A 166 32.57 -116.17 -27.93
N GLY A 167 32.13 -115.96 -29.16
CA GLY A 167 32.04 -114.66 -29.80
C GLY A 167 30.58 -114.27 -30.04
N SER A 168 30.27 -113.01 -29.81
CA SER A 168 28.96 -112.44 -30.07
C SER A 168 29.08 -111.16 -30.89
N ASP A 169 28.51 -111.15 -32.09
CA ASP A 169 28.45 -109.97 -32.94
C ASP A 169 27.27 -109.10 -32.50
N VAL A 170 27.55 -107.87 -32.10
CA VAL A 170 26.59 -106.84 -31.68
C VAL A 170 26.36 -105.89 -32.85
N LYS A 171 25.09 -105.67 -33.19
CA LYS A 171 24.71 -104.73 -34.25
C LYS A 171 25.00 -103.30 -33.82
N LEU A 172 25.61 -102.52 -34.71
CA LEU A 172 25.86 -101.10 -34.47
C LEU A 172 24.63 -100.22 -34.73
N ASP A 173 23.54 -100.74 -35.33
CA ASP A 173 22.31 -100.00 -35.60
C ASP A 173 21.70 -99.37 -34.33
N SER A 174 21.79 -100.04 -33.19
CA SER A 174 21.30 -99.49 -31.91
C SER A 174 22.13 -98.29 -31.43
N LEU A 175 23.40 -98.18 -31.83
CA LEU A 175 24.21 -96.98 -31.56
C LEU A 175 23.81 -95.81 -32.46
N GLN A 176 23.37 -96.11 -33.69
CA GLN A 176 22.83 -95.11 -34.62
C GLN A 176 21.57 -94.45 -34.05
N GLU A 177 20.66 -95.22 -33.43
CA GLU A 177 19.46 -94.68 -32.77
C GLU A 177 19.80 -93.72 -31.62
N ILE A 178 20.83 -94.04 -30.81
CA ILE A 178 21.30 -93.15 -29.73
C ILE A 178 21.79 -91.83 -30.34
N VAL A 179 22.60 -91.88 -31.38
CA VAL A 179 23.13 -90.69 -32.05
C VAL A 179 22.03 -89.85 -32.70
N GLU A 180 21.06 -90.48 -33.37
CA GLU A 180 19.91 -89.80 -34.00
C GLU A 180 19.01 -89.13 -32.96
N LYS A 181 18.80 -89.73 -31.78
CA LYS A 181 18.00 -89.15 -30.69
C LYS A 181 18.54 -87.81 -30.18
N TYR A 182 19.86 -87.67 -30.11
CA TYR A 182 20.52 -86.47 -29.57
C TYR A 182 21.01 -85.49 -30.65
N SER A 183 20.79 -85.81 -31.92
CA SER A 183 21.06 -84.91 -33.06
C SER A 183 19.74 -84.29 -33.53
N ASP A 184 19.63 -82.96 -33.55
CA ASP A 184 18.36 -82.27 -33.81
C ASP A 184 18.16 -81.84 -35.26
N GLY A 185 19.17 -82.03 -36.11
CA GLY A 185 19.16 -81.61 -37.52
C GLY A 185 19.15 -80.09 -37.73
N LYS A 186 19.12 -79.29 -36.66
CA LYS A 186 19.08 -77.83 -36.65
C LYS A 186 20.42 -77.20 -36.28
N GLY A 187 21.51 -77.89 -36.63
CA GLY A 187 22.87 -77.45 -36.38
C GLY A 187 23.57 -78.16 -35.22
N LYS A 188 22.89 -79.08 -34.50
CA LYS A 188 23.53 -80.00 -33.55
C LYS A 188 23.54 -81.43 -34.08
N TYR A 189 24.72 -82.05 -34.04
CA TYR A 189 24.88 -83.46 -34.34
C TYR A 189 25.95 -84.11 -33.45
N ILE A 190 25.84 -85.43 -33.29
CA ILE A 190 26.71 -86.23 -32.42
C ILE A 190 27.22 -87.42 -33.21
N TYR A 191 28.39 -87.95 -32.87
CA TYR A 191 28.87 -89.19 -33.44
C TYR A 191 29.80 -89.94 -32.51
N ILE A 192 29.97 -91.24 -32.78
CA ILE A 192 30.73 -92.18 -31.96
C ILE A 192 31.85 -92.79 -32.79
N LEU A 193 33.02 -92.91 -32.17
CA LEU A 193 34.23 -93.51 -32.71
C LEU A 193 34.60 -94.76 -31.90
N ASP A 194 35.06 -95.82 -32.57
CA ASP A 194 35.69 -96.95 -31.90
C ASP A 194 37.15 -96.68 -31.48
N GLY A 195 37.79 -97.63 -30.80
CA GLY A 195 39.16 -97.47 -30.29
C GLY A 195 40.26 -97.32 -31.36
N GLU A 196 39.97 -97.65 -32.61
CA GLU A 196 40.87 -97.36 -33.74
C GLU A 196 40.57 -96.00 -34.39
N GLY A 197 39.56 -95.28 -33.90
CA GLY A 197 39.09 -94.00 -34.42
C GLY A 197 38.12 -94.13 -35.59
N VAL A 198 37.53 -95.30 -35.83
CA VAL A 198 36.55 -95.51 -36.90
C VAL A 198 35.17 -95.02 -36.45
N VAL A 199 34.49 -94.27 -37.31
CA VAL A 199 33.12 -93.80 -37.11
C VAL A 199 32.16 -94.99 -37.13
N ILE A 200 31.51 -95.26 -35.99
CA ILE A 200 30.59 -96.39 -35.82
C ILE A 200 29.13 -95.97 -35.76
N ALA A 201 28.85 -94.70 -35.45
CA ALA A 201 27.52 -94.11 -35.51
C ALA A 201 27.63 -92.61 -35.78
N HIS A 202 26.91 -92.10 -36.78
CA HIS A 202 26.95 -90.71 -37.21
C HIS A 202 25.67 -90.37 -38.00
N PRO A 203 25.07 -89.18 -37.88
CA PRO A 203 23.84 -88.85 -38.63
C PRO A 203 24.04 -88.86 -40.15
N ASP A 204 25.22 -88.44 -40.63
CA ASP A 204 25.69 -88.79 -41.98
C ASP A 204 26.07 -90.28 -42.07
N LYS A 205 25.12 -91.10 -42.52
CA LYS A 205 25.25 -92.55 -42.67
C LYS A 205 26.38 -92.95 -43.64
N LYS A 206 26.83 -92.04 -44.52
CA LYS A 206 27.96 -92.32 -45.42
C LYS A 206 29.24 -92.54 -44.63
N GLN A 207 29.47 -91.78 -43.56
CA GLN A 207 30.69 -91.88 -42.76
C GLN A 207 30.84 -93.24 -42.08
N VAL A 208 29.72 -93.82 -41.61
CA VAL A 208 29.69 -95.16 -41.04
C VAL A 208 29.93 -96.21 -42.13
N SER A 209 29.24 -96.09 -43.27
CA SER A 209 29.32 -97.08 -44.36
C SER A 209 30.69 -97.12 -45.08
N GLU A 210 31.38 -95.97 -45.15
CA GLU A 210 32.71 -95.84 -45.75
C GLU A 210 33.84 -96.00 -44.71
N LEU A 211 33.52 -96.38 -43.46
CA LEU A 211 34.48 -96.58 -42.37
C LEU A 211 35.44 -95.39 -42.23
N TYR A 212 34.89 -94.19 -42.08
CA TYR A 212 35.71 -93.00 -41.84
C TYR A 212 36.52 -93.20 -40.58
N ASN A 213 37.84 -92.99 -40.66
CA ASN A 213 38.73 -93.13 -39.52
C ASN A 213 39.40 -91.80 -39.20
N TYR A 214 39.01 -91.21 -38.08
CA TYR A 214 39.45 -89.87 -37.65
C TYR A 214 40.82 -89.87 -36.96
N LYS A 215 41.40 -91.05 -36.71
CA LYS A 215 42.77 -91.21 -36.20
C LYS A 215 43.80 -91.28 -37.32
N THR A 216 43.51 -92.06 -38.36
CA THR A 216 44.37 -92.26 -39.53
C THR A 216 44.09 -91.29 -40.67
N LEU A 217 42.99 -90.55 -40.58
CA LEU A 217 42.49 -89.62 -41.60
C LEU A 217 42.23 -90.29 -42.94
N LYS A 218 41.71 -91.51 -42.91
CA LYS A 218 41.40 -92.29 -44.11
C LYS A 218 39.98 -92.80 -44.07
N LYS A 219 39.40 -93.00 -45.25
CA LYS A 219 38.14 -93.69 -45.47
C LYS A 219 38.28 -94.79 -46.50
N SER A 220 37.39 -95.76 -46.45
CA SER A 220 37.35 -96.89 -47.36
C SER A 220 36.23 -96.70 -48.39
N VAL A 221 36.60 -96.31 -49.61
CA VAL A 221 35.67 -96.16 -50.73
C VAL A 221 35.64 -97.42 -51.61
N LEU A 222 34.46 -97.77 -52.09
CA LEU A 222 34.26 -98.90 -53.01
C LEU A 222 34.86 -98.56 -54.39
N VAL A 223 35.69 -99.45 -54.92
CA VAL A 223 36.27 -99.31 -56.27
C VAL A 223 35.20 -99.76 -57.27
N LYS A 224 34.76 -98.83 -58.12
CA LYS A 224 33.74 -99.06 -59.14
C LYS A 224 34.37 -99.13 -60.52
N ASP A 225 33.77 -99.90 -61.43
CA ASP A 225 34.11 -99.88 -62.86
C ASP A 225 33.58 -98.62 -63.56
N SER A 226 33.92 -98.45 -64.84
CA SER A 226 33.51 -97.30 -65.66
C SER A 226 31.99 -97.13 -65.79
N ASN A 227 31.20 -98.16 -65.45
CA ASN A 227 29.75 -98.19 -65.51
C ASN A 227 29.10 -98.05 -64.12
N GLY A 228 29.89 -97.78 -63.07
CA GLY A 228 29.42 -97.52 -61.71
C GLY A 228 29.15 -98.77 -60.87
N ASN A 229 29.45 -99.97 -61.37
CA ASN A 229 29.26 -101.21 -60.63
C ASN A 229 30.47 -101.48 -59.72
N VAL A 230 30.20 -101.92 -58.47
CA VAL A 230 31.25 -102.19 -57.49
C VAL A 230 32.04 -103.44 -57.90
N LEU A 231 33.34 -103.25 -58.18
CA LEU A 231 34.24 -104.35 -58.52
C LEU A 231 34.39 -105.28 -57.33
N LYS A 232 34.37 -106.59 -57.58
CA LYS A 232 34.62 -107.61 -56.55
C LYS A 232 36.05 -108.14 -56.67
N ASP A 233 36.68 -108.44 -55.54
CA ASP A 233 37.97 -109.12 -55.48
C ASP A 233 37.82 -110.60 -55.88
N GLU A 234 38.94 -111.30 -56.06
CA GLU A 234 38.99 -112.72 -56.47
C GLU A 234 38.26 -113.67 -55.50
N LYS A 235 37.85 -113.18 -54.32
CA LYS A 235 37.12 -113.91 -53.29
C LYS A 235 35.64 -113.47 -53.19
N GLY A 236 35.15 -112.71 -54.16
CA GLY A 236 33.76 -112.27 -54.26
C GLY A 236 33.37 -111.10 -53.36
N ASN A 237 34.33 -110.48 -52.65
CA ASN A 237 34.06 -109.34 -51.77
C ASN A 237 34.24 -108.02 -52.54
N GLN A 238 33.53 -106.97 -52.13
CA GLN A 238 33.67 -105.66 -52.78
C GLN A 238 35.10 -105.10 -52.63
N LYS A 239 35.76 -104.77 -53.75
CA LYS A 239 37.10 -104.18 -53.81
C LYS A 239 37.04 -102.77 -53.24
N LYS A 240 37.83 -102.50 -52.19
CA LYS A 240 37.86 -101.18 -51.52
C LYS A 240 39.24 -100.53 -51.68
N ARG A 241 39.27 -99.20 -51.76
CA ARG A 241 40.50 -98.38 -51.76
C ARG A 241 40.43 -97.38 -50.60
N LEU A 242 41.59 -97.14 -49.98
CA LEU A 242 41.73 -96.08 -48.98
C LEU A 242 41.89 -94.71 -49.67
N GLN A 243 41.14 -93.73 -49.18
CA GLN A 243 41.19 -92.32 -49.59
C GLN A 243 41.38 -91.45 -48.36
N ASP A 244 42.19 -90.39 -48.45
CA ASP A 244 42.39 -89.47 -47.35
C ASP A 244 41.14 -88.58 -47.12
N ILE A 245 40.87 -88.24 -45.85
CA ILE A 245 39.79 -87.33 -45.45
C ILE A 245 40.37 -86.06 -44.83
N ASN A 246 39.70 -84.93 -45.10
CA ASN A 246 40.05 -83.64 -44.49
C ASN A 246 39.18 -83.39 -43.26
N VAL A 247 39.82 -83.13 -42.12
CA VAL A 247 39.13 -82.80 -40.86
C VAL A 247 39.82 -81.58 -40.23
N PRO A 248 39.09 -80.70 -39.53
CA PRO A 248 39.68 -79.55 -38.86
C PRO A 248 40.76 -79.99 -37.87
N GLU A 249 41.86 -79.24 -37.75
CA GLU A 249 42.95 -79.57 -36.82
C GLU A 249 42.46 -79.75 -35.38
N LYS A 250 41.52 -78.90 -34.95
CA LYS A 250 40.93 -79.01 -33.61
C LYS A 250 40.09 -80.27 -33.45
N LEU A 251 39.42 -80.72 -34.51
CA LEU A 251 38.64 -81.97 -34.49
C LEU A 251 39.57 -83.19 -34.36
N LYS A 252 40.72 -83.16 -35.04
CA LYS A 252 41.77 -84.17 -34.90
C LYS A 252 42.33 -84.20 -33.46
N GLU A 253 42.60 -83.03 -32.89
CA GLU A 253 43.08 -82.91 -31.50
C GLU A 253 42.08 -83.50 -30.50
N ILE A 254 40.81 -83.12 -30.58
CA ILE A 254 39.80 -83.61 -29.63
C ILE A 254 39.48 -85.09 -29.83
N THR A 255 39.58 -85.60 -31.06
CA THR A 255 39.43 -87.04 -31.32
C THR A 255 40.52 -87.83 -30.60
N GLN A 256 41.78 -87.37 -30.70
CA GLN A 256 42.90 -88.04 -30.04
C GLN A 256 42.80 -87.95 -28.50
N LYS A 257 42.38 -86.79 -27.97
CA LYS A 257 42.15 -86.59 -26.54
C LYS A 257 41.03 -87.49 -26.01
N ALA A 258 39.90 -87.56 -26.72
CA ALA A 258 38.77 -88.40 -26.33
C ALA A 258 39.14 -89.88 -26.29
N LEU A 259 39.87 -90.39 -27.29
CA LEU A 259 40.32 -91.79 -27.33
C LEU A 259 41.39 -92.11 -26.27
N ASN A 260 42.12 -91.10 -25.78
CA ASN A 260 43.11 -91.24 -24.71
C ASN A 260 42.49 -91.11 -23.30
N GLY A 261 41.17 -90.88 -23.17
CA GLY A 261 40.50 -90.76 -21.87
C GLY A 261 40.21 -89.34 -21.40
N GLU A 262 40.46 -88.30 -22.20
CA GLU A 262 40.19 -86.90 -21.82
C GLU A 262 38.80 -86.42 -22.27
N SER A 263 38.20 -85.51 -21.50
CA SER A 263 36.94 -84.85 -21.85
C SER A 263 37.06 -83.34 -21.83
N GLY A 264 36.33 -82.65 -22.70
CA GLY A 264 36.29 -81.19 -22.71
C GLY A 264 35.31 -80.60 -23.70
N VAL A 265 35.19 -79.26 -23.68
CA VAL A 265 34.38 -78.48 -24.62
C VAL A 265 35.29 -77.47 -25.31
N VAL A 266 35.22 -77.40 -26.63
CA VAL A 266 36.02 -76.48 -27.45
C VAL A 266 35.15 -75.74 -28.45
N GLU A 267 35.56 -74.50 -28.77
CA GLU A 267 35.05 -73.76 -29.91
C GLU A 267 36.05 -73.89 -31.06
N TYR A 268 35.58 -74.22 -32.25
CA TYR A 268 36.41 -74.22 -33.45
C TYR A 268 35.57 -73.91 -34.70
N VAL A 269 36.23 -73.82 -35.85
CA VAL A 269 35.57 -73.62 -37.14
C VAL A 269 35.53 -74.94 -37.88
N ASP A 270 34.34 -75.41 -38.23
CA ASP A 270 34.16 -76.66 -38.96
C ASP A 270 34.60 -76.54 -40.44
N ASN A 271 34.53 -77.65 -41.19
CA ASN A 271 34.93 -77.69 -42.60
C ASN A 271 34.07 -76.79 -43.51
N ASP A 272 32.90 -76.33 -43.04
CA ASP A 272 32.00 -75.44 -43.78
C ASP A 272 32.26 -73.95 -43.47
N GLY A 273 33.26 -73.64 -42.62
CA GLY A 273 33.58 -72.28 -42.19
C GLY A 273 32.71 -71.77 -41.03
N GLU A 274 31.88 -72.62 -40.43
CA GLU A 274 30.98 -72.25 -39.35
C GLU A 274 31.64 -72.42 -37.98
N LYS A 275 31.41 -71.46 -37.07
CA LYS A 275 31.86 -71.57 -35.68
C LYS A 275 30.97 -72.59 -34.96
N VAL A 276 31.58 -73.65 -34.44
CA VAL A 276 30.91 -74.71 -33.70
C VAL A 276 31.42 -74.78 -32.26
N ILE A 277 30.53 -75.18 -31.36
CA ILE A 277 30.84 -75.60 -29.99
C ILE A 277 30.76 -77.12 -29.98
N SER A 278 31.83 -77.78 -29.54
CA SER A 278 31.94 -79.23 -29.58
C SER A 278 32.42 -79.77 -28.24
N ALA A 279 31.74 -80.80 -27.74
CA ALA A 279 32.16 -81.53 -26.56
C ALA A 279 32.65 -82.92 -26.94
N TYR A 280 33.68 -83.41 -26.26
CA TYR A 280 34.23 -84.74 -26.49
C TYR A 280 34.40 -85.49 -25.17
N LYS A 281 34.17 -86.81 -25.18
CA LYS A 281 34.28 -87.65 -23.99
C LYS A 281 34.65 -89.11 -24.33
N PRO A 282 35.51 -89.77 -23.53
CA PRO A 282 35.78 -91.20 -23.65
C PRO A 282 34.58 -92.07 -23.27
N ILE A 283 34.54 -93.27 -23.83
CA ILE A 283 33.62 -94.35 -23.52
C ILE A 283 34.47 -95.56 -23.12
N ASN A 284 34.58 -95.77 -21.82
CA ASN A 284 35.37 -96.88 -21.26
C ASN A 284 34.58 -98.18 -21.34
N LEU A 285 35.00 -99.06 -22.25
CA LEU A 285 34.37 -100.36 -22.48
C LEU A 285 34.85 -101.44 -21.48
N PRO A 286 34.03 -102.48 -21.23
CA PRO A 286 34.35 -103.55 -20.28
C PRO A 286 35.44 -104.49 -20.82
N GLY A 287 36.10 -105.21 -19.90
CA GLY A 287 37.19 -106.12 -20.23
C GLY A 287 38.49 -105.40 -20.62
N ASN A 288 39.34 -106.05 -21.40
CA ASN A 288 40.59 -105.47 -21.90
C ASN A 288 40.39 -104.78 -23.26
N SER A 289 39.43 -103.83 -23.30
CA SER A 289 38.95 -103.18 -24.53
C SER A 289 39.56 -101.79 -24.70
N ASP A 290 39.75 -101.38 -25.96
CA ASP A 290 40.16 -100.01 -26.27
C ASP A 290 39.02 -99.02 -25.98
N CYS A 291 39.39 -97.82 -25.53
CA CYS A 291 38.44 -96.75 -25.24
C CYS A 291 37.78 -96.24 -26.52
N TRP A 292 36.46 -96.12 -26.52
CA TRP A 292 35.70 -95.47 -27.59
C TRP A 292 35.53 -93.98 -27.29
N ALA A 293 35.06 -93.18 -28.24
CA ALA A 293 34.86 -91.75 -28.02
C ALA A 293 33.51 -91.27 -28.57
N VAL A 294 32.90 -90.31 -27.88
CA VAL A 294 31.77 -89.52 -28.42
C VAL A 294 32.20 -88.09 -28.63
N ILE A 295 31.74 -87.51 -29.74
CA ILE A 295 31.95 -86.10 -30.07
C ILE A 295 30.61 -85.47 -30.44
N THR A 296 30.29 -84.33 -29.83
CA THR A 296 29.14 -83.48 -30.17
C THR A 296 29.62 -82.28 -30.98
N VAL A 297 28.81 -81.76 -31.89
CA VAL A 297 29.08 -80.56 -32.67
C VAL A 297 27.80 -79.74 -32.77
N HIS A 298 27.84 -78.48 -32.35
CA HIS A 298 26.71 -77.57 -32.38
C HIS A 298 27.09 -76.20 -32.98
N LYS A 299 26.44 -75.79 -34.08
CA LYS A 299 26.64 -74.48 -34.71
C LYS A 299 26.29 -73.33 -33.74
N LYS A 300 27.23 -72.38 -33.57
CA LYS A 300 27.09 -71.25 -32.64
C LYS A 300 25.94 -70.31 -33.02
N SER A 301 25.66 -70.16 -34.32
CA SER A 301 24.53 -69.39 -34.85
C SER A 301 23.18 -69.97 -34.40
N ALA A 302 23.03 -71.28 -34.45
CA ALA A 302 21.85 -71.98 -33.93
C ALA A 302 21.78 -71.88 -32.41
N ALA A 303 22.90 -72.14 -31.73
CA ALA A 303 22.98 -72.13 -30.27
C ALA A 303 22.68 -70.75 -29.64
N MET A 304 22.92 -69.63 -30.35
CA MET A 304 22.71 -68.26 -29.84
C MET A 304 21.44 -67.57 -30.38
N SER A 305 20.64 -68.26 -31.19
CA SER A 305 19.44 -67.71 -31.85
C SER A 305 18.42 -67.09 -30.88
N PHE A 306 18.27 -67.66 -29.68
CA PHE A 306 17.45 -67.11 -28.61
C PHE A 306 17.83 -65.68 -28.20
N VAL A 307 19.14 -65.37 -28.14
CA VAL A 307 19.62 -64.04 -27.71
C VAL A 307 19.28 -62.98 -28.77
N THR A 308 19.29 -63.35 -30.05
CA THR A 308 18.97 -62.43 -31.15
C THR A 308 17.47 -62.13 -31.29
N ASP A 309 16.59 -63.05 -30.87
CA ASP A 309 15.14 -62.80 -30.90
C ASP A 309 14.67 -61.88 -29.77
N VAL A 310 15.28 -61.97 -28.59
CA VAL A 310 15.02 -61.06 -27.47
C VAL A 310 15.35 -59.60 -27.84
N LEU A 311 16.41 -59.37 -28.62
CA LEU A 311 16.77 -58.03 -29.12
C LEU A 311 15.68 -57.38 -29.97
N LYS A 312 15.07 -58.14 -30.89
CA LYS A 312 14.03 -57.62 -31.80
C LYS A 312 12.77 -57.21 -31.03
N ASN A 313 12.38 -57.99 -30.02
CA ASN A 313 11.20 -57.69 -29.21
C ASN A 313 11.38 -56.43 -28.33
N ASN A 314 12.59 -56.19 -27.82
CA ASN A 314 12.90 -55.00 -27.01
C ASN A 314 12.87 -53.69 -27.84
N ILE A 315 13.29 -53.73 -29.11
CA ILE A 315 13.24 -52.56 -29.99
C ILE A 315 11.79 -52.12 -30.26
N LEU A 316 10.87 -53.07 -30.49
CA LEU A 316 9.44 -52.76 -30.70
C LEU A 316 8.79 -52.12 -29.47
N MET A 317 9.09 -52.63 -28.27
CA MET A 317 8.63 -52.05 -27.01
C MET A 317 9.14 -50.62 -26.80
N THR A 318 10.37 -50.33 -27.21
CA THR A 318 10.95 -48.99 -27.10
C THR A 318 10.20 -47.97 -27.96
N VAL A 319 9.86 -48.32 -29.19
CA VAL A 319 9.08 -47.44 -30.08
C VAL A 319 7.67 -47.18 -29.52
N PHE A 320 7.04 -48.19 -28.91
CA PHE A 320 5.71 -48.05 -28.32
C PHE A 320 5.68 -47.05 -27.15
N PHE A 321 6.66 -47.10 -26.23
CA PHE A 321 6.71 -46.17 -25.09
C PHE A 321 7.02 -44.72 -25.48
N ILE A 322 7.77 -44.52 -26.56
CA ILE A 322 8.02 -43.18 -27.13
C ILE A 322 6.71 -42.52 -27.57
N ILE A 323 5.84 -43.28 -28.25
CA ILE A 323 4.56 -42.77 -28.73
C ILE A 323 3.65 -42.38 -27.56
N ILE A 324 3.58 -43.20 -26.52
CA ILE A 324 2.79 -42.91 -25.31
C ILE A 324 3.29 -41.64 -24.61
N ALA A 325 4.60 -41.48 -24.45
CA ALA A 325 5.19 -40.31 -23.79
C ALA A 325 4.82 -39.00 -24.51
N LEU A 326 4.82 -38.99 -25.85
CA LEU A 326 4.43 -37.84 -26.67
C LEU A 326 2.95 -37.46 -26.49
N ILE A 327 2.06 -38.45 -26.38
CA ILE A 327 0.62 -38.23 -26.17
C ILE A 327 0.37 -37.60 -24.79
N VAL A 328 0.96 -38.15 -23.73
CA VAL A 328 0.79 -37.62 -22.36
C VAL A 328 1.33 -36.19 -22.25
N ALA A 329 2.51 -35.92 -22.81
CA ALA A 329 3.11 -34.59 -22.83
C ALA A 329 2.22 -33.55 -23.53
N TYR A 330 1.55 -33.93 -24.62
CA TYR A 330 0.62 -33.06 -25.35
C TYR A 330 -0.59 -32.64 -24.50
N PHE A 331 -1.23 -33.58 -23.79
CA PHE A 331 -2.42 -33.29 -22.97
C PHE A 331 -2.11 -32.43 -21.74
N VAL A 332 -1.02 -32.72 -21.03
CA VAL A 332 -0.59 -31.92 -19.85
C VAL A 332 -0.24 -30.50 -20.26
N SER A 333 0.53 -30.34 -21.35
CA SER A 333 0.92 -29.04 -21.88
C SER A 333 -0.30 -28.17 -22.24
N LYS A 334 -1.32 -28.78 -22.87
CA LYS A 334 -2.58 -28.09 -23.24
C LYS A 334 -3.41 -27.69 -22.02
N SER A 335 -3.43 -28.52 -20.97
CA SER A 335 -4.21 -28.28 -19.74
C SER A 335 -3.68 -27.07 -18.93
N ILE A 336 -2.36 -26.84 -18.94
CA ILE A 336 -1.72 -25.77 -18.17
C ILE A 336 -1.62 -24.46 -18.97
N THR A 337 -1.22 -24.52 -20.25
CA THR A 337 -0.92 -23.28 -21.00
C THR A 337 -2.16 -22.50 -21.45
N LYS A 338 -3.29 -23.15 -21.70
CA LYS A 338 -4.51 -22.46 -22.16
C LYS A 338 -5.12 -21.54 -21.07
N PRO A 339 -5.29 -21.99 -19.80
CA PRO A 339 -5.76 -21.09 -18.74
C PRO A 339 -4.78 -19.97 -18.39
N ILE A 340 -3.46 -20.23 -18.44
CA ILE A 340 -2.45 -19.18 -18.23
C ILE A 340 -2.53 -18.11 -19.31
N ALA A 341 -2.62 -18.49 -20.58
CA ALA A 341 -2.78 -17.53 -21.67
C ALA A 341 -4.07 -16.71 -21.54
N TYR A 342 -5.16 -17.33 -21.08
CA TYR A 342 -6.41 -16.62 -20.78
C TYR A 342 -6.26 -15.61 -19.64
N MET A 343 -5.58 -15.97 -18.54
CA MET A 343 -5.28 -15.04 -17.44
C MET A 343 -4.39 -13.88 -17.89
N VAL A 344 -3.36 -14.15 -18.71
CA VAL A 344 -2.50 -13.10 -19.29
C VAL A 344 -3.31 -12.13 -20.16
N ALA A 345 -4.25 -12.64 -20.96
CA ALA A 345 -5.13 -11.80 -21.76
C ALA A 345 -6.04 -10.90 -20.90
N LEU A 346 -6.61 -11.44 -19.81
CA LEU A 346 -7.41 -10.66 -18.85
C LEU A 346 -6.56 -9.61 -18.12
N MET A 347 -5.36 -9.97 -17.69
CA MET A 347 -4.42 -9.04 -17.07
C MET A 347 -4.01 -7.93 -18.03
N SER A 348 -3.80 -8.23 -19.31
CA SER A 348 -3.50 -7.24 -20.34
C SER A 348 -4.65 -6.24 -20.53
N LYS A 349 -5.90 -6.70 -20.54
CA LYS A 349 -7.08 -5.82 -20.57
C LYS A 349 -7.16 -4.93 -19.32
N ALA A 350 -6.95 -5.51 -18.13
CA ALA A 350 -6.92 -4.75 -16.89
C ALA A 350 -5.81 -3.69 -16.86
N ALA A 351 -4.62 -4.01 -17.38
CA ALA A 351 -3.49 -3.08 -17.50
C ALA A 351 -3.78 -1.92 -18.48
N GLN A 352 -4.68 -2.11 -19.44
CA GLN A 352 -5.18 -1.07 -20.35
C GLN A 352 -6.33 -0.24 -19.73
N GLY A 353 -6.65 -0.45 -18.46
CA GLY A 353 -7.69 0.30 -17.75
C GLY A 353 -9.07 -0.35 -17.74
N ASP A 354 -9.27 -1.52 -18.38
CA ASP A 354 -10.56 -2.23 -18.32
C ASP A 354 -10.72 -3.00 -17.01
N LEU A 355 -11.30 -2.35 -16.00
CA LEU A 355 -11.57 -2.94 -14.69
C LEU A 355 -12.88 -3.72 -14.64
N THR A 356 -13.58 -3.89 -15.76
CA THR A 356 -14.80 -4.71 -15.86
C THR A 356 -14.48 -6.20 -16.05
N VAL A 357 -13.23 -6.52 -16.45
CA VAL A 357 -12.81 -7.89 -16.74
C VAL A 357 -12.84 -8.79 -15.51
N ARG A 358 -13.39 -10.00 -15.66
CA ARG A 358 -13.38 -11.03 -14.62
C ARG A 358 -13.00 -12.37 -15.23
N SER A 359 -12.18 -13.12 -14.52
CA SER A 359 -11.89 -14.51 -14.87
C SER A 359 -13.05 -15.40 -14.43
N ASN A 360 -13.56 -16.21 -15.34
CA ASN A 360 -14.54 -17.25 -15.07
C ASN A 360 -13.89 -18.65 -14.92
N TYR A 361 -12.56 -18.73 -14.93
CA TYR A 361 -11.84 -19.98 -14.79
C TYR A 361 -12.00 -20.52 -13.37
N LYS A 362 -12.66 -21.68 -13.24
CA LYS A 362 -12.90 -22.38 -11.98
C LYS A 362 -12.13 -23.70 -11.98
N SER A 363 -11.25 -23.86 -11.00
CA SER A 363 -10.46 -25.07 -10.78
C SER A 363 -10.04 -25.12 -9.32
N SER A 364 -9.83 -26.32 -8.77
CA SER A 364 -9.38 -26.50 -7.38
C SER A 364 -7.86 -26.35 -7.21
N ASN A 365 -7.13 -26.12 -8.32
CA ASN A 365 -5.68 -25.99 -8.34
C ASN A 365 -5.20 -24.52 -8.26
N GLU A 366 -3.90 -24.31 -8.39
CA GLU A 366 -3.21 -23.02 -8.31
C GLU A 366 -3.75 -22.01 -9.34
N LEU A 367 -4.18 -22.48 -10.50
CA LEU A 367 -4.75 -21.61 -11.55
C LEU A 367 -6.14 -21.09 -11.18
N GLY A 368 -6.93 -21.87 -10.41
CA GLY A 368 -8.19 -21.39 -9.84
C GLY A 368 -7.99 -20.34 -8.76
N LYS A 369 -7.02 -20.55 -7.85
CA LYS A 369 -6.63 -19.53 -6.86
C LYS A 369 -6.12 -18.24 -7.50
N LEU A 370 -5.36 -18.35 -8.60
CA LEU A 370 -4.90 -17.21 -9.40
C LEU A 370 -6.10 -16.42 -9.99
N SER A 371 -7.09 -17.13 -10.53
CA SER A 371 -8.33 -16.55 -11.06
C SER A 371 -9.13 -15.78 -10.00
N GLU A 372 -9.32 -16.36 -8.81
CA GLU A 372 -9.98 -15.69 -7.67
C GLU A 372 -9.20 -14.48 -7.17
N SER A 373 -7.88 -14.61 -7.00
CA SER A 373 -7.01 -13.52 -6.54
C SER A 373 -7.00 -12.35 -7.53
N PHE A 374 -6.98 -12.64 -8.83
CA PHE A 374 -7.13 -11.63 -9.88
C PHE A 374 -8.47 -10.92 -9.79
N ASN A 375 -9.58 -11.66 -9.64
CA ASN A 375 -10.91 -11.05 -9.49
C ASN A 375 -11.01 -10.15 -8.26
N LYS A 376 -10.41 -10.56 -7.13
CA LYS A 376 -10.33 -9.74 -5.92
C LYS A 376 -9.53 -8.46 -6.15
N MET A 377 -8.34 -8.58 -6.75
CA MET A 377 -7.50 -7.43 -7.12
C MET A 377 -8.26 -6.43 -8.00
N ILE A 378 -8.95 -6.89 -9.05
CA ILE A 378 -9.73 -5.99 -9.92
C ILE A 378 -10.90 -5.36 -9.15
N LYS A 379 -11.58 -6.10 -8.27
CA LYS A 379 -12.65 -5.55 -7.43
C LYS A 379 -12.12 -4.43 -6.52
N ASP A 380 -10.99 -4.66 -5.86
CA ASP A 380 -10.39 -3.69 -4.95
C ASP A 380 -9.89 -2.45 -5.72
N PHE A 381 -9.30 -2.61 -6.91
CA PHE A 381 -8.97 -1.49 -7.80
C PHE A 381 -10.21 -0.72 -8.26
N THR A 382 -11.28 -1.42 -8.66
CA THR A 382 -12.55 -0.78 -9.08
C THR A 382 -13.09 0.10 -7.94
N TYR A 383 -13.06 -0.40 -6.71
CA TYR A 383 -13.48 0.35 -5.52
C TYR A 383 -12.59 1.58 -5.28
N LEU A 384 -11.27 1.41 -5.37
CA LEU A 384 -10.30 2.49 -5.14
C LEU A 384 -10.46 3.60 -6.17
N VAL A 385 -10.60 3.27 -7.46
CA VAL A 385 -10.86 4.25 -8.52
C VAL A 385 -12.20 4.97 -8.31
N LYS A 386 -13.27 4.27 -7.89
CA LYS A 386 -14.55 4.90 -7.52
C LYS A 386 -14.43 5.87 -6.34
N GLN A 387 -13.65 5.50 -5.32
CA GLN A 387 -13.40 6.39 -4.18
C GLN A 387 -12.65 7.65 -4.62
N ILE A 388 -11.59 7.52 -5.43
CA ILE A 388 -10.87 8.68 -5.97
C ILE A 388 -11.80 9.55 -6.82
N GLN A 389 -12.67 8.95 -7.64
CA GLN A 389 -13.64 9.71 -8.45
C GLN A 389 -14.56 10.56 -7.55
N ASN A 390 -15.19 9.95 -6.55
CA ASN A 390 -16.09 10.65 -5.63
C ASN A 390 -15.36 11.77 -4.86
N THR A 391 -14.15 11.49 -4.35
CA THR A 391 -13.34 12.50 -3.66
C THR A 391 -12.95 13.64 -4.59
N SER A 392 -12.64 13.35 -5.86
CA SER A 392 -12.32 14.38 -6.86
C SER A 392 -13.52 15.29 -7.16
N GLU A 393 -14.71 14.70 -7.30
CA GLU A 393 -15.96 15.45 -7.48
C GLU A 393 -16.26 16.34 -6.25
N GLU A 394 -16.05 15.82 -5.03
CA GLU A 394 -16.21 16.57 -3.78
C GLU A 394 -15.21 17.74 -3.67
N VAL A 395 -13.93 17.51 -4.03
CA VAL A 395 -12.91 18.57 -4.06
C VAL A 395 -13.25 19.63 -5.10
N SER A 396 -13.71 19.25 -6.29
CA SER A 396 -14.14 20.21 -7.33
C SER A 396 -15.34 21.04 -6.87
N SER A 397 -16.36 20.39 -6.29
CA SER A 397 -17.54 21.06 -5.74
C SER A 397 -17.17 22.04 -4.63
N THR A 398 -16.36 21.60 -3.65
CA THR A 398 -15.89 22.42 -2.53
C THR A 398 -15.03 23.59 -3.02
N SER A 399 -14.20 23.38 -4.05
CA SER A 399 -13.39 24.45 -4.64
C SER A 399 -14.25 25.52 -5.31
N ASN A 400 -15.30 25.14 -6.04
CA ASN A 400 -16.24 26.10 -6.61
C ASN A 400 -16.99 26.90 -5.52
N ILE A 401 -17.44 26.23 -4.45
CA ILE A 401 -18.06 26.89 -3.30
C ILE A 401 -17.08 27.88 -2.66
N LEU A 402 -15.81 27.48 -2.52
CA LEU A 402 -14.75 28.33 -1.97
C LEU A 402 -14.53 29.57 -2.84
N THR A 403 -14.48 29.44 -4.18
CA THR A 403 -14.41 30.57 -5.10
C THR A 403 -15.58 31.53 -4.92
N THR A 404 -16.83 31.03 -4.89
CA THR A 404 -18.02 31.89 -4.69
C THR A 404 -18.00 32.57 -3.31
N THR A 405 -17.61 31.85 -2.26
CA THR A 405 -17.51 32.41 -0.90
C THR A 405 -16.43 33.49 -0.82
N THR A 406 -15.32 33.30 -1.52
CA THR A 406 -14.22 34.27 -1.59
C THR A 406 -14.66 35.54 -2.32
N GLN A 407 -15.37 35.40 -3.45
CA GLN A 407 -15.96 36.54 -4.18
C GLN A 407 -16.92 37.33 -3.30
N GLN A 408 -17.80 36.64 -2.55
CA GLN A 408 -18.71 37.29 -1.61
C GLN A 408 -17.94 38.01 -0.48
N THR A 409 -16.88 37.39 0.03
CA THR A 409 -16.03 37.99 1.07
C THR A 409 -15.33 39.24 0.56
N ASN A 410 -14.83 39.26 -0.67
CA ASN A 410 -14.27 40.45 -1.31
C ASN A 410 -15.29 41.59 -1.41
N ALA A 411 -16.54 41.29 -1.80
CA ALA A 411 -17.59 42.31 -1.83
C ALA A 411 -17.87 42.92 -0.44
N SER A 412 -17.85 42.09 0.62
CA SER A 412 -17.97 42.58 2.00
C SER A 412 -16.74 43.40 2.44
N ILE A 413 -15.54 43.03 2.01
CA ILE A 413 -14.30 43.78 2.27
C ILE A 413 -14.36 45.16 1.60
N GLU A 414 -14.86 45.27 0.37
CA GLU A 414 -15.08 46.56 -0.31
C GLU A 414 -16.08 47.45 0.44
N GLU A 415 -17.17 46.87 0.95
CA GLU A 415 -18.16 47.60 1.75
C GLU A 415 -17.56 48.10 3.07
N VAL A 416 -16.77 47.27 3.75
CA VAL A 416 -16.02 47.66 4.96
C VAL A 416 -15.03 48.78 4.65
N ALA A 417 -14.25 48.66 3.57
CA ALA A 417 -13.30 49.69 3.15
C ALA A 417 -14.01 51.05 2.94
N LYS A 418 -15.16 51.02 2.27
CA LYS A 418 -15.99 52.21 2.06
C LYS A 418 -16.45 52.82 3.39
N SER A 419 -17.00 52.02 4.30
CA SER A 419 -17.44 52.51 5.60
C SER A 419 -16.30 53.06 6.44
N VAL A 420 -15.12 52.44 6.40
CA VAL A 420 -13.93 52.92 7.12
C VAL A 420 -13.44 54.26 6.53
N SER A 421 -13.50 54.42 5.20
CA SER A 421 -13.22 55.69 4.53
C SER A 421 -14.19 56.80 4.97
N GLU A 422 -15.49 56.50 5.05
CA GLU A 422 -16.51 57.44 5.53
C GLU A 422 -16.28 57.82 7.01
N VAL A 423 -15.84 56.87 7.85
CA VAL A 423 -15.49 57.15 9.26
C VAL A 423 -14.25 58.05 9.35
N ALA A 424 -13.22 57.80 8.53
CA ALA A 424 -12.02 58.63 8.51
C ALA A 424 -12.34 60.07 8.08
N GLU A 425 -13.17 60.23 7.04
CA GLU A 425 -13.61 61.54 6.56
C GLU A 425 -14.45 62.27 7.62
N GLY A 426 -15.43 61.58 8.23
CA GLY A 426 -16.24 62.14 9.29
C GLY A 426 -15.44 62.53 10.53
N ALA A 427 -14.43 61.75 10.91
CA ALA A 427 -13.53 62.08 12.01
C ALA A 427 -12.66 63.31 11.68
N SER A 428 -12.16 63.42 10.44
CA SER A 428 -11.42 64.61 9.99
C SER A 428 -12.30 65.88 10.01
N GLU A 429 -13.56 65.75 9.57
CA GLU A 429 -14.53 66.84 9.64
C GLU A 429 -14.83 67.22 11.10
N GLN A 430 -14.98 66.24 11.99
CA GLN A 430 -15.19 66.46 13.43
C GLN A 430 -14.02 67.17 14.11
N ALA A 431 -12.77 66.87 13.71
CA ALA A 431 -11.59 67.59 14.20
C ALA A 431 -11.62 69.07 13.76
N LYS A 432 -12.01 69.34 12.51
CA LYS A 432 -12.17 70.70 11.98
C LYS A 432 -13.31 71.48 12.65
N ASP A 433 -14.43 70.81 12.93
CA ASP A 433 -15.54 71.40 13.68
C ASP A 433 -15.14 71.72 15.12
N ALA A 434 -14.33 70.85 15.75
CA ALA A 434 -13.75 71.12 17.06
C ALA A 434 -12.82 72.35 17.04
N GLU A 435 -11.97 72.48 16.02
CA GLU A 435 -11.13 73.69 15.83
C GLU A 435 -11.98 74.95 15.68
N THR A 436 -13.03 74.89 14.86
CA THR A 436 -13.98 76.00 14.69
C THR A 436 -14.71 76.34 16.00
N GLY A 437 -15.11 75.32 16.76
CA GLY A 437 -15.68 75.47 18.09
C GLY A 437 -14.73 76.15 19.07
N ALA A 438 -13.44 75.80 19.04
CA ALA A 438 -12.42 76.42 19.88
C ALA A 438 -12.29 77.92 19.58
N ILE A 439 -12.32 78.31 18.30
CA ILE A 439 -12.30 79.72 17.87
C ILE A 439 -13.55 80.46 18.39
N ALA A 440 -14.73 79.85 18.28
CA ALA A 440 -15.97 80.44 18.79
C ALA A 440 -15.92 80.65 20.30
N VAL A 441 -15.36 79.70 21.05
CA VAL A 441 -15.19 79.80 22.50
C VAL A 441 -14.13 80.83 22.90
N GLN A 442 -13.05 80.99 22.12
CA GLN A 442 -12.10 82.09 22.31
C GLN A 442 -12.76 83.46 22.12
N LYS A 443 -13.63 83.60 21.12
CA LYS A 443 -14.41 84.83 20.93
C LYS A 443 -15.33 85.08 22.14
N LEU A 444 -16.01 84.04 22.63
CA LEU A 444 -16.83 84.12 23.84
C LEU A 444 -16.00 84.54 25.07
N SER A 445 -14.78 84.02 25.24
CA SER A 445 -13.85 84.44 26.32
C SER A 445 -13.69 85.95 26.34
N LYS A 446 -13.40 86.54 25.18
CA LYS A 446 -13.16 87.98 25.04
C LYS A 446 -14.43 88.80 25.35
N GLU A 447 -15.59 88.31 24.93
CA GLU A 447 -16.88 88.95 25.25
C GLU A 447 -17.19 88.89 26.76
N LEU A 448 -16.86 87.78 27.44
CA LEU A 448 -17.01 87.64 28.89
C LEU A 448 -16.04 88.53 29.68
N GLU A 449 -14.78 88.67 29.22
CA GLU A 449 -13.81 89.62 29.78
C GLU A 449 -14.33 91.06 29.68
N THR A 450 -14.85 91.44 28.50
CA THR A 450 -15.47 92.76 28.30
C THR A 450 -16.67 92.96 29.24
N MET A 451 -17.46 91.92 29.48
CA MET A 451 -18.58 91.98 30.42
C MET A 451 -18.11 92.16 31.87
N ALA A 452 -16.98 91.55 32.25
CA ALA A 452 -16.39 91.76 33.58
C ALA A 452 -15.97 93.22 33.77
N ASP A 453 -15.38 93.84 32.74
CA ASP A 453 -15.01 95.26 32.76
C ASP A 453 -16.25 96.15 32.94
N TYR A 454 -17.34 95.91 32.20
CA TYR A 454 -18.59 96.66 32.36
C TYR A 454 -19.24 96.51 33.74
N ILE A 455 -19.13 95.35 34.38
CA ILE A 455 -19.61 95.14 35.75
C ILE A 455 -18.80 95.98 36.73
N ASN A 456 -17.47 96.00 36.60
CA ASN A 456 -16.59 96.82 37.43
C ASN A 456 -16.90 98.31 37.26
N GLU A 457 -17.02 98.79 36.01
CA GLU A 457 -17.40 100.18 35.73
C GLU A 457 -18.78 100.53 36.33
N SER A 458 -19.75 99.60 36.27
CA SER A 458 -21.07 99.78 36.86
C SER A 458 -21.04 99.85 38.39
N GLU A 459 -20.15 99.09 39.03
CA GLU A 459 -19.93 99.14 40.48
C GLU A 459 -19.33 100.49 40.88
N GLU A 460 -18.29 100.95 40.18
CA GLU A 460 -17.69 102.27 40.40
C GLU A 460 -18.71 103.40 40.22
N MET A 461 -19.51 103.35 39.15
CA MET A 461 -20.57 104.32 38.88
C MET A 461 -21.63 104.31 39.99
N SER A 462 -22.05 103.13 40.45
CA SER A 462 -23.04 103.02 41.53
C SER A 462 -22.53 103.62 42.84
N ASN A 463 -21.26 103.37 43.18
CA ASN A 463 -20.60 103.97 44.35
C ASN A 463 -20.48 105.50 44.22
N TYR A 464 -20.19 106.01 43.02
CA TYR A 464 -20.15 107.45 42.76
C TYR A 464 -21.53 108.11 42.90
N ILE A 465 -22.58 107.47 42.38
CA ILE A 465 -23.96 107.95 42.53
C ILE A 465 -24.36 107.94 44.01
N ASP A 466 -24.03 106.88 44.77
CA ASP A 466 -24.34 106.82 46.22
C ASP A 466 -23.68 107.98 46.99
N SER A 467 -22.38 108.19 46.77
CA SER A 467 -21.64 109.32 47.37
C SER A 467 -22.25 110.68 47.02
N THR A 468 -22.70 110.85 45.78
CA THR A 468 -23.36 112.09 45.34
C THR A 468 -24.75 112.25 45.95
N ASN A 469 -25.50 111.16 46.08
CA ASN A 469 -26.80 111.13 46.74
C ASN A 469 -26.69 111.48 48.23
N GLN A 470 -25.68 110.94 48.93
CA GLN A 470 -25.39 111.28 50.33
C GLN A 470 -25.05 112.76 50.52
N ARG A 471 -24.24 113.35 49.62
CA ARG A 471 -23.97 114.79 49.63
C ARG A 471 -25.24 115.62 49.41
N GLY A 472 -26.11 115.20 48.51
CA GLY A 472 -27.41 115.84 48.28
C GLY A 472 -28.33 115.75 49.50
N PHE A 473 -28.37 114.59 50.15
CA PHE A 473 -29.14 114.38 51.38
C PHE A 473 -28.65 115.27 52.53
N GLU A 474 -27.33 115.40 52.72
CA GLU A 474 -26.77 116.30 53.74
C GLU A 474 -27.10 117.77 53.45
N ALA A 475 -27.10 118.19 52.18
CA ALA A 475 -27.51 119.55 51.80
C ALA A 475 -28.99 119.83 52.16
N ILE A 476 -29.89 118.86 51.97
CA ILE A 476 -31.29 118.97 52.37
C ILE A 476 -31.44 119.06 53.89
N LYS A 477 -30.65 118.27 54.63
CA LYS A 477 -30.65 118.32 56.11
C LYS A 477 -30.20 119.69 56.65
N ILE A 478 -29.18 120.29 56.03
CA ILE A 478 -28.74 121.65 56.36
C ILE A 478 -29.86 122.66 56.03
N LEU A 479 -30.52 122.50 54.88
CA LEU A 479 -31.64 123.36 54.49
C LEU A 479 -32.83 123.24 55.45
N GLU A 480 -33.10 122.04 55.97
CA GLU A 480 -34.13 121.76 56.98
C GLU A 480 -33.85 122.54 58.27
N GLU A 481 -32.60 122.52 58.73
CA GLU A 481 -32.17 123.32 59.88
C GLU A 481 -32.32 124.83 59.62
N LYS A 482 -31.87 125.33 58.46
CA LYS A 482 -31.95 126.75 58.11
C LYS A 482 -33.38 127.25 57.94
N ASN A 483 -34.29 126.44 57.42
CA ASN A 483 -35.71 126.78 57.34
C ASN A 483 -36.38 126.79 58.72
N LYS A 484 -35.94 125.94 59.65
CA LYS A 484 -36.38 126.00 61.04
C LYS A 484 -35.94 127.30 61.71
N ASP A 485 -34.68 127.69 61.53
CA ASP A 485 -34.16 128.99 62.01
C ASP A 485 -34.99 130.16 61.44
N ASN A 486 -35.26 130.14 60.13
CA ASN A 486 -36.04 131.18 59.46
C ASN A 486 -37.47 131.29 60.00
N ASN A 487 -38.12 130.15 60.27
CA ASN A 487 -39.45 130.14 60.89
C ASN A 487 -39.46 130.79 62.28
N GLU A 488 -38.42 130.54 63.09
CA GLU A 488 -38.30 131.18 64.41
C GLU A 488 -38.08 132.70 64.29
N VAL A 489 -37.25 133.15 63.35
CA VAL A 489 -37.06 134.58 63.07
C VAL A 489 -38.38 135.23 62.61
N MET A 490 -39.15 134.58 61.74
CA MET A 490 -40.44 135.09 61.29
C MET A 490 -41.45 135.25 62.45
N LYS A 491 -41.49 134.30 63.39
CA LYS A 491 -42.32 134.42 64.59
C LYS A 491 -41.94 135.64 65.44
N GLN A 492 -40.64 135.89 65.61
CA GLN A 492 -40.16 137.06 66.34
C GLN A 492 -40.54 138.36 65.64
N ILE A 493 -40.41 138.42 64.31
CA ILE A 493 -40.79 139.60 63.52
C ILE A 493 -42.29 139.90 63.66
N VAL A 494 -43.15 138.87 63.59
CA VAL A 494 -44.61 139.02 63.82
C VAL A 494 -44.88 139.63 65.20
N GLN A 495 -44.17 139.18 66.23
CA GLN A 495 -44.31 139.74 67.58
C GLN A 495 -43.88 141.22 67.63
N VAL A 496 -42.77 141.59 67.00
CA VAL A 496 -42.28 142.98 66.95
C VAL A 496 -43.29 143.89 66.23
N VAL A 497 -43.85 143.45 65.10
CA VAL A 497 -44.83 144.24 64.34
C VAL A 497 -46.15 144.37 65.11
N ASN A 498 -46.60 143.33 65.80
CA ASN A 498 -47.76 143.44 66.68
C ASN A 498 -47.54 144.45 67.81
N ASN A 499 -46.37 144.41 68.46
CA ASN A 499 -46.01 145.39 69.48
C ASN A 499 -45.92 146.82 68.92
N LEU A 500 -45.41 146.99 67.69
CA LEU A 500 -45.37 148.29 67.03
C LEU A 500 -46.79 148.79 66.69
N SER A 501 -47.67 147.90 66.23
CA SER A 501 -49.09 148.18 65.98
C SER A 501 -49.79 148.72 67.24
N GLU A 502 -49.57 148.05 68.38
CA GLU A 502 -50.14 148.46 69.66
C GLU A 502 -49.61 149.84 70.09
N LYS A 503 -48.29 150.06 70.02
CA LYS A 503 -47.67 151.36 70.35
C LYS A 503 -48.15 152.49 69.45
N ALA A 504 -48.26 152.25 68.14
CA ALA A 504 -48.76 153.24 67.18
C ALA A 504 -50.22 153.63 67.51
N ASN A 505 -51.09 152.66 67.83
CA ASN A 505 -52.46 152.92 68.28
C ASN A 505 -52.51 153.78 69.55
N VAL A 506 -51.65 153.48 70.54
CA VAL A 506 -51.56 154.27 71.77
C VAL A 506 -51.13 155.71 71.47
N ILE A 507 -50.11 155.92 70.64
CA ILE A 507 -49.66 157.27 70.28
C ILE A 507 -50.74 158.03 69.49
N GLY A 508 -51.48 157.35 68.61
CA GLY A 508 -52.62 157.93 67.90
C GLY A 508 -53.68 158.48 68.87
N ASN A 509 -54.07 157.68 69.87
CA ASN A 509 -55.00 158.10 70.91
C ASN A 509 -54.48 159.29 71.74
N ILE A 510 -53.17 159.32 72.03
CA ILE A 510 -52.53 160.44 72.72
C ILE A 510 -52.60 161.71 71.85
N ALA A 511 -52.28 161.61 70.56
CA ALA A 511 -52.36 162.73 69.62
C ALA A 511 -53.78 163.29 69.54
N ASP A 512 -54.80 162.44 69.44
CA ASP A 512 -56.21 162.85 69.49
C ASP A 512 -56.57 163.58 70.78
N THR A 513 -56.07 163.09 71.92
CA THR A 513 -56.27 163.72 73.23
C THR A 513 -55.61 165.10 73.31
N ILE A 514 -54.37 165.24 72.81
CA ILE A 514 -53.65 166.52 72.80
C ILE A 514 -54.33 167.52 71.85
N THR A 515 -54.81 167.09 70.68
CA THR A 515 -55.59 167.92 69.77
C THR A 515 -56.85 168.44 70.48
N ALA A 516 -57.60 167.56 71.15
CA ALA A 516 -58.79 167.96 71.90
C ALA A 516 -58.49 168.95 73.05
N ILE A 517 -57.42 168.73 73.82
CA ILE A 517 -56.96 169.66 74.86
C ILE A 517 -56.55 171.00 74.25
N SER A 518 -55.86 170.98 73.11
CA SER A 518 -55.40 172.19 72.41
C SER A 518 -56.57 173.00 71.87
N GLU A 519 -57.59 172.36 71.29
CA GLU A 519 -58.82 173.03 70.85
C GLU A 519 -59.59 173.64 72.03
N GLN A 520 -59.70 172.92 73.15
CA GLN A 520 -60.32 173.43 74.36
C GLN A 520 -59.52 174.60 74.96
N THR A 521 -58.20 174.52 74.94
CA THR A 521 -57.30 175.59 75.41
C THR A 521 -57.39 176.81 74.50
N ASN A 522 -57.52 176.61 73.18
CA ASN A 522 -57.73 177.67 72.20
C ASN A 522 -59.04 178.43 72.48
N LEU A 523 -60.13 177.70 72.76
CA LEU A 523 -61.42 178.27 73.16
C LEU A 523 -61.35 179.03 74.48
N LEU A 524 -60.68 178.48 75.49
CA LEU A 524 -60.48 179.15 76.79
C LEU A 524 -59.64 180.43 76.64
N ALA A 525 -58.56 180.36 75.86
CA ALA A 525 -57.69 181.50 75.58
C ALA A 525 -58.40 182.58 74.76
N LEU A 526 -59.24 182.20 73.79
CA LEU A 526 -60.09 183.11 73.04
C LEU A 526 -61.09 183.83 73.96
N ASN A 527 -61.77 183.09 74.84
CA ASN A 527 -62.68 183.67 75.83
C ASN A 527 -61.95 184.64 76.78
N ALA A 528 -60.73 184.28 77.23
CA ALA A 528 -59.90 185.13 78.07
C ALA A 528 -59.42 186.38 77.33
N ALA A 529 -59.03 186.28 76.06
CA ALA A 529 -58.62 187.41 75.22
C ALA A 529 -59.80 188.38 74.97
N ILE A 530 -61.00 187.86 74.76
CA ILE A 530 -62.23 188.65 74.63
C ILE A 530 -62.53 189.41 75.93
N GLU A 531 -62.49 188.74 77.09
CA GLU A 531 -62.81 189.37 78.37
C GLU A 531 -61.71 190.38 78.80
N ALA A 532 -60.45 190.11 78.47
CA ALA A 532 -59.34 191.04 78.67
C ALA A 532 -59.44 192.29 77.77
N ALA A 533 -59.91 192.15 76.52
CA ALA A 533 -60.22 193.28 75.65
C ALA A 533 -61.38 194.13 76.20
N ARG A 534 -62.33 193.48 76.89
CA ARG A 534 -63.50 194.11 77.53
C ARG A 534 -63.13 194.97 78.76
N ALA A 535 -62.07 194.60 79.48
CA ALA A 535 -61.56 195.33 80.65
C ALA A 535 -60.74 196.60 80.31
N GLY A 536 -60.58 196.95 79.02
CA GLY A 536 -59.93 198.19 78.58
C GLY A 536 -58.44 198.30 78.97
N GLU A 537 -57.99 199.50 79.37
CA GLU A 537 -56.57 199.77 79.71
C GLU A 537 -56.01 198.82 80.80
N ALA A 538 -56.84 198.36 81.75
CA ALA A 538 -56.42 197.43 82.81
C ALA A 538 -56.19 195.98 82.30
N GLY A 539 -56.81 195.59 81.19
CA GLY A 539 -56.75 194.23 80.64
C GLY A 539 -55.69 194.00 79.56
N LYS A 540 -55.00 195.05 79.08
CA LYS A 540 -54.01 194.99 77.99
C LYS A 540 -52.94 193.91 78.20
N GLY A 541 -52.37 193.80 79.40
CA GLY A 541 -51.36 192.80 79.71
C GLY A 541 -51.90 191.36 79.65
N PHE A 542 -53.13 191.14 80.13
CA PHE A 542 -53.80 189.85 80.08
C PHE A 542 -54.22 189.45 78.65
N ALA A 543 -54.67 190.40 77.84
CA ALA A 543 -55.07 190.15 76.46
C ALA A 543 -53.89 189.65 75.60
N VAL A 544 -52.69 190.22 75.82
CA VAL A 544 -51.47 189.75 75.15
C VAL A 544 -51.12 188.32 75.54
N VAL A 545 -51.18 187.98 76.84
CA VAL A 545 -50.92 186.61 77.30
C VAL A 545 -51.96 185.64 76.77
N ALA A 546 -53.25 186.01 76.77
CA ALA A 546 -54.32 185.17 76.26
C ALA A 546 -54.22 184.92 74.74
N ASP A 547 -53.88 185.93 73.93
CA ASP A 547 -53.65 185.73 72.48
C ASP A 547 -52.38 184.89 72.21
N GLU A 548 -51.35 184.99 73.07
CA GLU A 548 -50.17 184.14 72.98
C GLU A 548 -50.49 182.66 73.33
N VAL A 549 -51.31 182.43 74.36
CA VAL A 549 -51.81 181.08 74.69
C VAL A 549 -52.72 180.54 73.58
N ARG A 550 -53.54 181.39 72.95
CA ARG A 550 -54.38 181.02 71.80
C ARG A 550 -53.54 180.55 70.63
N LYS A 551 -52.51 181.33 70.23
CA LYS A 551 -51.56 180.94 69.17
C LYS A 551 -50.80 179.67 69.52
N LEU A 552 -50.39 179.51 70.78
CA LEU A 552 -49.71 178.29 71.24
C LEU A 552 -50.63 177.06 71.15
N ALA A 553 -51.91 177.22 71.51
CA ALA A 553 -52.93 176.18 71.40
C ALA A 553 -53.24 175.82 69.94
N GLU A 554 -53.37 176.81 69.04
CA GLU A 554 -53.52 176.57 67.59
C GLU A 554 -52.28 175.85 67.01
N SER A 555 -51.08 176.26 67.41
CA SER A 555 -49.85 175.59 66.99
C SER A 555 -49.74 174.17 67.54
N THR A 556 -50.17 173.93 68.78
CA THR A 556 -50.15 172.60 69.42
C THR A 556 -51.18 171.66 68.77
N ALA A 557 -52.37 172.16 68.43
CA ALA A 557 -53.37 171.42 67.66
C ALA A 557 -52.85 171.04 66.28
N LYS A 558 -52.20 171.99 65.58
CA LYS A 558 -51.57 171.73 64.27
C LYS A 558 -50.48 170.66 64.37
N SER A 559 -49.53 170.80 65.30
CA SER A 559 -48.47 169.82 65.49
C SER A 559 -49.01 168.44 65.92
N SER A 560 -50.10 168.39 66.70
CA SER A 560 -50.74 167.13 67.09
C SER A 560 -51.45 166.45 65.91
N ASN A 561 -52.05 167.23 65.00
CA ASN A 561 -52.57 166.71 63.74
C ASN A 561 -51.45 166.22 62.81
N ASP A 562 -50.32 166.93 62.72
CA ASP A 562 -49.15 166.44 61.97
C ASP A 562 -48.65 165.09 62.55
N VAL A 563 -48.62 164.94 63.89
CA VAL A 563 -48.30 163.66 64.55
C VAL A 563 -49.34 162.59 64.24
N LYS A 564 -50.63 162.92 64.24
CA LYS A 564 -51.72 162.00 63.90
C LYS A 564 -51.59 161.47 62.47
N ASP A 565 -51.28 162.34 61.51
CA ASP A 565 -51.05 161.94 60.12
C ASP A 565 -49.87 160.98 59.99
N ILE A 566 -48.74 161.25 60.68
CA ILE A 566 -47.58 160.34 60.73
C ILE A 566 -47.97 158.99 61.34
N ILE A 567 -48.74 158.97 62.44
CA ILE A 567 -49.19 157.73 63.07
C ILE A 567 -50.13 156.94 62.16
N SER A 568 -51.03 157.61 61.43
CA SER A 568 -51.90 156.97 60.44
C SER A 568 -51.09 156.31 59.33
N THR A 569 -50.02 156.97 58.84
CA THR A 569 -49.07 156.34 57.90
C THR A 569 -48.38 155.13 58.52
N ILE A 570 -47.87 155.22 59.76
CA ILE A 570 -47.23 154.08 60.46
C ILE A 570 -48.21 152.92 60.65
N GLN A 571 -49.47 153.18 61.00
CA GLN A 571 -50.51 152.15 61.14
C GLN A 571 -50.75 151.41 59.82
N ASN A 572 -50.84 152.14 58.70
CA ASN A 572 -50.98 151.54 57.37
C ASN A 572 -49.75 150.71 56.99
N ASP A 573 -48.54 151.22 57.25
CA ASP A 573 -47.29 150.50 56.99
C ASP A 573 -47.19 149.21 57.83
N VAL A 574 -47.63 149.25 59.09
CA VAL A 574 -47.71 148.09 59.98
C VAL A 574 -48.69 147.05 59.46
N GLU A 575 -49.86 147.46 58.96
CA GLU A 575 -50.85 146.53 58.43
C GLU A 575 -50.37 145.88 57.12
N LEU A 576 -49.72 146.65 56.26
CA LEU A 576 -49.01 146.12 55.08
C LEU A 576 -47.90 145.14 55.48
N ALA A 577 -47.14 145.43 56.53
CA ALA A 577 -46.11 144.55 57.06
C ALA A 577 -46.71 143.23 57.60
N LYS A 578 -47.86 143.27 58.30
CA LYS A 578 -48.56 142.06 58.76
C LYS A 578 -49.02 141.17 57.62
N GLU A 579 -49.63 141.75 56.59
CA GLU A 579 -50.08 140.98 55.43
C GLU A 579 -48.89 140.35 54.70
N THR A 580 -47.80 141.10 54.53
CA THR A 580 -46.56 140.59 53.94
C THR A 580 -45.99 139.42 54.76
N MET A 581 -46.00 139.51 56.10
CA MET A 581 -45.53 138.42 56.97
C MET A 581 -46.39 137.17 56.88
N LYS A 582 -47.71 137.33 56.77
CA LYS A 582 -48.64 136.21 56.58
C LYS A 582 -48.34 135.47 55.29
N ILE A 583 -48.09 136.21 54.20
CA ILE A 583 -47.64 135.64 52.92
C ILE A 583 -46.30 134.92 53.12
N SER A 584 -45.31 135.54 53.75
CA SER A 584 -44.00 134.92 53.99
C SER A 584 -44.08 133.62 54.79
N ILE A 585 -44.92 133.55 55.84
CA ILE A 585 -45.14 132.32 56.61
C ILE A 585 -45.77 131.23 55.74
N ALA A 586 -46.74 131.57 54.90
CA ALA A 586 -47.35 130.62 53.96
C ALA A 586 -46.30 130.08 52.97
N THR A 587 -45.46 130.95 52.40
CA THR A 587 -44.38 130.57 51.47
C THR A 587 -43.36 129.64 52.13
N VAL A 588 -42.94 129.91 53.38
CA VAL A 588 -41.99 129.04 54.09
C VAL A 588 -42.61 127.67 54.39
N ASN A 589 -43.90 127.60 54.72
CA ASN A 589 -44.58 126.32 54.90
C ASN A 589 -44.67 125.49 53.61
N GLU A 590 -44.90 126.14 52.47
CA GLU A 590 -44.87 125.48 51.17
C GLU A 590 -43.46 124.99 50.81
N GLN A 591 -42.43 125.80 51.10
CA GLN A 591 -41.02 125.42 50.94
C GLN A 591 -40.65 124.19 51.79
N ASN A 592 -41.14 124.11 53.03
CA ASN A 592 -40.91 122.95 53.89
C ASN A 592 -41.51 121.66 53.29
N LYS A 593 -42.73 121.72 52.72
CA LYS A 593 -43.34 120.57 52.04
C LYS A 593 -42.52 120.13 50.81
N ALA A 594 -42.03 121.09 50.01
CA ALA A 594 -41.20 120.79 48.85
C ALA A 594 -39.87 120.12 49.26
N MET A 595 -39.28 120.55 50.37
CA MET A 595 -38.08 119.98 50.95
C MET A 595 -38.29 118.56 51.47
N ASP A 596 -39.41 118.29 52.16
CA ASP A 596 -39.78 116.93 52.59
C ASP A 596 -39.91 115.98 51.39
N TYR A 597 -40.54 116.43 50.30
CA TYR A 597 -40.64 115.66 49.06
C TYR A 597 -39.26 115.39 48.43
N THR A 598 -38.37 116.38 48.46
CA THR A 598 -37.00 116.21 47.96
C THR A 598 -36.21 115.23 48.84
N LYS A 599 -36.36 115.30 50.16
CA LYS A 599 -35.76 114.35 51.12
C LYS A 599 -36.20 112.91 50.84
N GLN A 600 -37.50 112.71 50.62
CA GLN A 600 -38.02 111.39 50.24
C GLN A 600 -37.43 110.91 48.92
N SER A 601 -37.30 111.80 47.92
CA SER A 601 -36.70 111.45 46.63
C SER A 601 -35.24 110.98 46.78
N PHE A 602 -34.44 111.62 47.64
CA PHE A 602 -33.07 111.17 47.94
C PHE A 602 -33.03 109.80 48.64
N ASN A 603 -33.98 109.50 49.53
CA ASN A 603 -34.10 108.17 50.15
C ASN A 603 -34.46 107.10 49.11
N ASP A 604 -35.44 107.39 48.23
CA ASP A 604 -35.85 106.46 47.18
C ASP A 604 -34.69 106.18 46.19
N ILE A 605 -33.86 107.18 45.91
CA ILE A 605 -32.64 107.02 45.12
C ILE A 605 -31.63 106.12 45.86
N SER A 606 -31.41 106.31 47.16
CA SER A 606 -30.51 105.46 47.96
C SER A 606 -30.93 104.00 47.95
N ASP A 607 -32.22 103.73 48.18
CA ASP A 607 -32.80 102.38 48.12
C ASP A 607 -32.64 101.76 46.72
N SER A 608 -32.79 102.57 45.67
CA SER A 608 -32.62 102.13 44.28
C SER A 608 -31.17 101.80 43.97
N ILE A 609 -30.21 102.59 44.46
CA ILE A 609 -28.77 102.33 44.30
C ILE A 609 -28.38 101.03 45.01
N GLN A 610 -28.87 100.79 46.23
CA GLN A 610 -28.58 99.55 46.94
C GLN A 610 -29.07 98.32 46.16
N LYS A 611 -30.28 98.39 45.58
CA LYS A 611 -30.79 97.32 44.70
C LYS A 611 -29.92 97.13 43.45
N ILE A 612 -29.40 98.20 42.86
CA ILE A 612 -28.48 98.12 41.72
C ILE A 612 -27.19 97.41 42.11
N VAL A 613 -26.58 97.78 43.25
CA VAL A 613 -25.36 97.13 43.77
C VAL A 613 -25.58 95.63 44.00
N ASP A 614 -26.70 95.24 44.60
CA ASP A 614 -27.01 93.82 44.83
C ASP A 614 -27.22 93.05 43.52
N LYS A 615 -27.77 93.70 42.48
CA LYS A 615 -27.89 93.12 41.14
C LYS A 615 -26.53 93.00 40.45
N ILE A 616 -25.65 94.00 40.55
CA ILE A 616 -24.28 93.95 40.02
C ILE A 616 -23.53 92.76 40.63
N ARG A 617 -23.59 92.57 41.96
CA ARG A 617 -22.97 91.40 42.63
C ARG A 617 -23.54 90.07 42.13
N SER A 618 -24.84 89.99 41.92
CA SER A 618 -25.49 88.78 41.39
C SER A 618 -25.01 88.47 39.97
N ILE A 619 -24.91 89.49 39.10
CA ILE A 619 -24.39 89.34 37.74
C ILE A 619 -22.92 88.90 37.77
N ASN A 620 -22.10 89.47 38.65
CA ASN A 620 -20.69 89.09 38.78
C ASN A 620 -20.52 87.60 39.16
N ASN A 621 -21.34 87.10 40.11
CA ASN A 621 -21.34 85.68 40.46
C ASN A 621 -21.74 84.80 39.27
N SER A 622 -22.81 85.16 38.55
CA SER A 622 -23.23 84.42 37.35
C SER A 622 -22.18 84.46 36.24
N LEU A 623 -21.48 85.59 36.07
CA LEU A 623 -20.40 85.71 35.10
C LEU A 623 -19.26 84.74 35.42
N LYS A 624 -18.89 84.62 36.71
CA LYS A 624 -17.89 83.63 37.15
C LYS A 624 -18.30 82.20 36.80
N ASP A 625 -19.55 81.81 37.04
CA ASP A 625 -20.05 80.47 36.71
C ASP A 625 -20.03 80.20 35.19
N VAL A 626 -20.31 81.23 34.39
CA VAL A 626 -20.23 81.16 32.92
C VAL A 626 -18.78 81.02 32.45
N MET A 627 -17.85 81.75 33.06
CA MET A 627 -16.41 81.61 32.76
C MET A 627 -15.88 80.21 33.09
N GLU A 628 -16.24 79.65 34.25
CA GLU A 628 -15.88 78.27 34.60
C GLU A 628 -16.50 77.24 33.64
N SER A 629 -17.74 77.47 33.22
CA SER A 629 -18.41 76.61 32.22
C SER A 629 -17.72 76.69 30.86
N ARG A 630 -17.29 77.90 30.46
CA ARG A 630 -16.51 78.12 29.24
C ARG A 630 -15.22 77.30 29.27
N ASP A 631 -14.47 77.32 30.38
CA ASP A 631 -13.21 76.59 30.50
C ASP A 631 -13.43 75.07 30.39
N ARG A 632 -14.52 74.54 30.96
CA ARG A 632 -14.92 73.15 30.77
C ARG A 632 -15.22 72.83 29.30
N VAL A 633 -15.90 73.71 28.58
CA VAL A 633 -16.19 73.54 27.14
C VAL A 633 -14.89 73.52 26.33
N VAL A 634 -13.91 74.39 26.63
CA VAL A 634 -12.59 74.36 25.97
C VAL A 634 -11.93 73.00 26.13
N ALA A 635 -11.91 72.45 27.36
CA ALA A 635 -11.29 71.15 27.62
C ALA A 635 -12.00 70.00 26.86
N VAL A 636 -13.33 70.03 26.77
CA VAL A 636 -14.10 69.05 25.99
C VAL A 636 -13.79 69.15 24.50
N ILE A 637 -13.73 70.36 23.94
CA ILE A 637 -13.40 70.58 22.52
C ILE A 637 -12.00 70.06 22.18
N GLN A 638 -11.01 70.31 23.03
CA GLN A 638 -9.65 69.78 22.85
C GLN A 638 -9.62 68.26 22.86
N ASN A 639 -10.39 67.62 23.76
CA ASN A 639 -10.49 66.17 23.81
C ASN A 639 -11.19 65.61 22.56
N VAL A 640 -12.26 66.24 22.09
CA VAL A 640 -12.95 65.85 20.85
C VAL A 640 -12.00 65.95 19.66
N SER A 641 -11.22 67.03 19.56
CA SER A 641 -10.21 67.19 18.50
C SER A 641 -9.20 66.03 18.53
N ALA A 642 -8.62 65.73 19.69
CA ALA A 642 -7.62 64.68 19.84
C ALA A 642 -8.17 63.28 19.49
N VAL A 643 -9.37 62.95 20.00
CA VAL A 643 -10.03 61.65 19.71
C VAL A 643 -10.39 61.55 18.23
N SER A 644 -10.78 62.64 17.59
CA SER A 644 -11.14 62.65 16.17
C SER A 644 -9.91 62.42 15.29
N GLU A 645 -8.76 63.04 15.60
CA GLU A 645 -7.49 62.77 14.91
C GLU A 645 -7.04 61.32 15.09
N GLU A 646 -7.13 60.77 16.31
CA GLU A 646 -6.80 59.37 16.59
C GLU A 646 -7.74 58.41 15.82
N THR A 647 -9.03 58.73 15.75
CA THR A 647 -10.03 57.94 15.01
C THR A 647 -9.74 57.96 13.51
N ALA A 648 -9.34 59.11 12.96
CA ALA A 648 -8.94 59.22 11.55
C ALA A 648 -7.68 58.38 11.27
N ALA A 649 -6.67 58.43 12.14
CA ALA A 649 -5.45 57.62 12.02
C ALA A 649 -5.75 56.11 12.14
N ALA A 650 -6.53 55.69 13.13
CA ALA A 650 -6.93 54.30 13.29
C ALA A 650 -7.75 53.79 12.09
N SER A 651 -8.61 54.64 11.52
CA SER A 651 -9.37 54.29 10.31
C SER A 651 -8.45 54.09 9.10
N GLN A 652 -7.37 54.86 8.97
CA GLN A 652 -6.35 54.62 7.93
C GLN A 652 -5.64 53.27 8.12
N GLU A 653 -5.31 52.88 9.35
CA GLU A 653 -4.72 51.57 9.64
C GLU A 653 -5.67 50.42 9.30
N VAL A 654 -6.95 50.55 9.65
CA VAL A 654 -7.99 49.56 9.28
C VAL A 654 -8.16 49.49 7.76
N SER A 655 -8.08 50.62 7.05
CA SER A 655 -8.15 50.65 5.59
C SER A 655 -6.98 49.87 4.98
N ALA A 656 -5.76 50.06 5.48
CA ALA A 656 -4.58 49.31 5.03
C ALA A 656 -4.74 47.80 5.29
N ALA A 657 -5.24 47.41 6.48
CA ALA A 657 -5.52 46.00 6.79
C ALA A 657 -6.61 45.41 5.87
N THR A 658 -7.59 46.22 5.47
CA THR A 658 -8.68 45.82 4.56
C THR A 658 -8.14 45.57 3.15
N GLU A 659 -7.19 46.39 2.67
CA GLU A 659 -6.47 46.16 1.40
C GLU A 659 -5.64 44.87 1.45
N GLU A 660 -4.90 44.63 2.54
CA GLU A 660 -4.15 43.37 2.72
C GLU A 660 -5.07 42.15 2.73
N GLN A 661 -6.23 42.26 3.39
CA GLN A 661 -7.21 41.19 3.46
C GLN A 661 -7.83 40.89 2.08
N SER A 662 -8.08 41.93 1.26
CA SER A 662 -8.50 41.76 -0.13
C SER A 662 -7.45 40.98 -0.94
N ALA A 663 -6.17 41.35 -0.82
CA ALA A 663 -5.09 40.67 -1.52
C ALA A 663 -4.95 39.20 -1.09
N ALA A 664 -5.16 38.89 0.19
CA ALA A 664 -5.17 37.52 0.70
C ALA A 664 -6.34 36.70 0.13
N MET A 665 -7.53 37.30 0.01
CA MET A 665 -8.68 36.64 -0.61
C MET A 665 -8.48 36.37 -2.10
N ASP A 666 -7.83 37.27 -2.84
CA ASP A 666 -7.46 37.01 -4.23
C ASP A 666 -6.53 35.79 -4.35
N GLN A 667 -5.60 35.61 -3.41
CA GLN A 667 -4.76 34.40 -3.34
C GLN A 667 -5.57 33.14 -3.04
N VAL A 668 -6.52 33.20 -2.10
CA VAL A 668 -7.43 32.07 -1.79
C VAL A 668 -8.25 31.69 -3.01
N SER A 669 -8.78 32.66 -3.74
CA SER A 669 -9.52 32.45 -4.99
C SER A 669 -8.67 31.72 -6.03
N SER A 670 -7.43 32.17 -6.25
CA SER A 670 -6.48 31.52 -7.16
C SER A 670 -6.14 30.09 -6.74
N LEU A 671 -5.97 29.83 -5.44
CA LEU A 671 -5.74 28.47 -4.92
C LEU A 671 -6.96 27.56 -5.11
N ALA A 672 -8.17 28.09 -4.92
CA ALA A 672 -9.42 27.37 -5.16
C ALA A 672 -9.57 26.99 -6.64
N GLU A 673 -9.27 27.90 -7.57
CA GLU A 673 -9.24 27.60 -9.01
C GLU A 673 -8.24 26.50 -9.34
N LYS A 674 -7.03 26.56 -8.74
CA LYS A 674 -5.99 25.55 -8.93
C LYS A 674 -6.39 24.18 -8.38
N LEU A 675 -7.06 24.13 -7.23
CA LEU A 675 -7.63 22.88 -6.67
C LEU A 675 -8.69 22.30 -7.61
N ASN A 676 -9.56 23.14 -8.14
CA ASN A 676 -10.58 22.73 -9.11
C ASN A 676 -9.95 22.18 -10.40
N GLU A 677 -8.88 22.81 -10.90
CA GLU A 677 -8.14 22.33 -12.07
C GLU A 677 -7.47 20.96 -11.80
N MET A 678 -6.86 20.78 -10.62
CA MET A 678 -6.28 19.49 -10.22
C MET A 678 -7.33 18.40 -10.08
N ALA A 679 -8.50 18.71 -9.51
CA ALA A 679 -9.63 17.79 -9.41
C ALA A 679 -10.15 17.39 -10.81
N LYS A 680 -10.28 18.34 -11.74
CA LYS A 680 -10.66 18.02 -13.14
C LYS A 680 -9.63 17.14 -13.84
N LYS A 681 -8.33 17.43 -13.69
CA LYS A 681 -7.26 16.57 -14.24
C LYS A 681 -7.29 15.16 -13.66
N LEU A 682 -7.59 15.02 -12.37
CA LEU A 682 -7.75 13.73 -11.72
C LEU A 682 -8.98 12.98 -12.24
N GLU A 683 -10.10 13.67 -12.42
CA GLU A 683 -11.32 13.11 -13.03
C GLU A 683 -11.06 12.63 -14.46
N GLU A 684 -10.34 13.41 -15.27
CA GLU A 684 -9.92 13.01 -16.63
C GLU A 684 -9.00 11.80 -16.63
N ALA A 685 -8.03 11.74 -15.71
CA ALA A 685 -7.14 10.58 -15.57
C ALA A 685 -7.91 9.31 -15.18
N ILE A 686 -8.96 9.45 -14.34
CA ILE A 686 -9.83 8.34 -13.94
C ILE A 686 -10.70 7.84 -15.09
N LYS A 687 -11.12 8.71 -16.02
CA LYS A 687 -11.87 8.31 -17.23
C LYS A 687 -11.12 7.33 -18.12
N ALA A 688 -9.79 7.21 -17.99
CA ALA A 688 -9.02 6.16 -18.66
C ALA A 688 -9.38 4.75 -18.16
N PHE A 689 -9.94 4.62 -16.96
CA PHE A 689 -10.40 3.36 -16.40
C PHE A 689 -11.87 3.12 -16.70
N LYS A 690 -12.16 1.94 -17.26
CA LYS A 690 -13.52 1.50 -17.53
C LYS A 690 -14.12 0.88 -16.27
N LEU A 691 -15.05 1.60 -15.66
CA LEU A 691 -15.84 1.17 -14.53
C LEU A 691 -17.21 0.72 -15.05
N ASN A 692 -17.76 -0.35 -14.47
CA ASN A 692 -19.11 -0.83 -14.81
C ASN A 692 -20.19 0.21 -14.54
#